data_AF-A0A1S3TMS3-F1
#
_entry.id   AF-A0A1S3TMS3-F1
#
_cell.length_a   1.000
_cell.length_b   1.000
_cell.length_c   1.000
_cell.angle_alpha   90.00
_cell.angle_beta   90.00
_cell.angle_gamma   90.00
#
_symmetry.space_group_name_H-M   'P 1'
#
loop_
_entity.id
_entity.type
_entity.pdbx_description
1 polymer ?
#
loop_
_entity_poly.entity_id
_entity_poly.type
_entity_poly.pdbx_seq_one_letter_code
_entity_poly.pdbx_strand_id
1 'polypeptide(L)'
;MEASEFPLELQTKAFQILTSKDNTPIETLFSHIYASQYQNEPNLRSHALAFLQCCKHHHPDLLLIKLFFLFRTDAPPETRANTARALHFLKAAEFWPKLKPIAQGHLKVHFLAYLAKESSLYVLRLVSLLLAEILSVTYKTHQNWPQALDLLTSFIASDNDNCREFASLVFKNLPNDSRFLISSALEEKIDTVRALHASFFKFLASSNRDVQVASFGAVVSLIRLFSEPPVFHDLLRAIMVGVFTLLHSYEASYFRSAFAELINLVSQEPLLLKPYMNDMVLDVLQIAESESLSEETHCLAFQLVVVMTEVKEYEHVFVNLPHETVRRLFFVPMKMLRYVAEDGCDGKRELEIEKAGMKGLKKLCAALGASKVVPLACEVFLLQLDNEEWRVRCAGITMLSVIAEDFSDEMVMMVSFIGEVVRKVLESMEDSHAQVRMATFKFMLTSSNFVQGVQLLYHHRFVHVFCNALDNEQDLNVKEQAGLAMQFFLKNTLPESITLNENADTVMGKFLPLLQDKSSKLKSIALSTLNVVLQRCEEVAHKYCAIYLPMLLEACTDESSTIREEATRGIKICVELGTPQLKPFILGKLSKLVLLMNDSNQPLNGKAQDITVSALGRISEFHRKCIDVKTHSLALIIRGRWFLPG
;
A
#
# COMPACT_ATOMS: atom_id res chain seq x y z
N MET A 1 -16.22 -13.14 22.08
CA MET A 1 -16.08 -12.32 23.29
C MET A 1 -17.43 -12.25 23.95
N GLU A 2 -17.52 -12.84 25.13
CA GLU A 2 -18.72 -13.01 25.92
C GLU A 2 -19.33 -11.66 26.36
N ALA A 3 -20.64 -11.66 26.58
CA ALA A 3 -21.43 -10.49 26.93
C ALA A 3 -20.87 -9.77 28.16
N SER A 4 -20.40 -8.52 28.00
CA SER A 4 -20.14 -7.64 29.13
C SER A 4 -21.48 -7.17 29.69
N GLU A 5 -22.05 -7.88 30.67
CA GLU A 5 -23.14 -7.31 31.45
C GLU A 5 -22.61 -6.09 32.19
N PHE A 6 -22.97 -4.90 31.69
CA PHE A 6 -22.66 -3.65 32.36
C PHE A 6 -23.28 -3.65 33.78
N PRO A 7 -22.66 -3.02 34.79
CA PRO A 7 -23.21 -2.99 36.14
C PRO A 7 -24.66 -2.48 36.16
N LEU A 8 -25.55 -3.12 36.92
CA LEU A 8 -26.98 -2.75 36.99
C LEU A 8 -27.19 -1.30 37.43
N GLU A 9 -26.30 -0.77 38.27
CA GLU A 9 -26.26 0.64 38.66
C GLU A 9 -26.04 1.56 37.45
N LEU A 10 -25.12 1.19 36.56
CA LEU A 10 -24.83 1.94 35.33
C LEU A 10 -26.01 1.89 34.36
N GLN A 11 -26.67 0.74 34.23
CA GLN A 11 -27.87 0.58 33.42
C GLN A 11 -29.04 1.44 33.97
N THR A 12 -29.26 1.41 35.29
CA THR A 12 -30.30 2.21 35.95
C THR A 12 -30.05 3.71 35.77
N LYS A 13 -28.80 4.13 35.95
CA LYS A 13 -28.37 5.51 35.73
C LYS A 13 -28.54 5.92 34.25
N ALA A 14 -28.23 5.04 33.31
CA ALA A 14 -28.45 5.26 31.89
C ALA A 14 -29.94 5.48 31.59
N PHE A 15 -30.83 4.62 32.10
CA PHE A 15 -32.27 4.80 31.93
C PHE A 15 -32.78 6.14 32.49
N GLN A 16 -32.35 6.51 33.70
CA GLN A 16 -32.74 7.78 34.33
C GLN A 16 -32.29 9.00 33.54
N ILE A 17 -31.03 9.02 33.07
CA ILE A 17 -30.49 10.14 32.29
C ILE A 17 -31.17 10.25 30.92
N LEU A 18 -31.40 9.12 30.23
CA LEU A 18 -31.99 9.12 28.89
C LEU A 18 -33.48 9.51 28.89
N THR A 19 -34.21 9.22 29.97
CA THR A 19 -35.63 9.58 30.12
C THR A 19 -35.85 10.99 30.68
N SER A 20 -34.83 11.57 31.32
CA SER A 20 -34.89 12.93 31.86
C SER A 20 -34.97 14.00 30.77
N LYS A 21 -35.64 15.11 31.07
CA LYS A 21 -35.62 16.34 30.24
C LYS A 21 -34.36 17.17 30.46
N ASP A 22 -33.62 16.93 31.54
CA ASP A 22 -32.35 17.60 31.81
C ASP A 22 -31.28 17.11 30.83
N ASN A 23 -30.61 18.06 30.17
CA ASN A 23 -29.58 17.81 29.18
C ASN A 23 -28.17 17.93 29.78
N THR A 24 -28.02 18.54 30.95
CA THR A 24 -26.71 18.77 31.60
C THR A 24 -25.89 17.49 31.79
N PRO A 25 -26.46 16.29 32.08
CA PRO A 25 -25.66 15.09 32.23
C PRO A 25 -25.04 14.61 30.92
N ILE A 26 -25.72 14.82 29.78
CA ILE A 26 -25.19 14.44 28.46
C ILE A 26 -24.20 15.49 27.95
N GLU A 27 -24.42 16.78 28.25
CA GLU A 27 -23.44 17.82 27.96
C GLU A 27 -22.14 17.60 28.73
N THR A 28 -22.23 17.21 30.00
CA THR A 28 -21.09 16.81 30.82
C THR A 28 -20.43 15.53 30.28
N LEU A 29 -21.21 14.58 29.76
CA LEU A 29 -20.66 13.39 29.10
C LEU A 29 -19.86 13.78 27.86
N PHE A 30 -20.35 14.72 27.06
CA PHE A 30 -19.66 15.20 25.86
C PHE A 30 -18.39 15.97 26.20
N SER A 31 -18.36 16.78 27.26
CA SER A 31 -17.13 17.48 27.66
C SER A 31 -16.01 16.49 28.02
N HIS A 32 -16.33 15.38 28.70
CA HIS A 32 -15.35 14.33 29.00
C HIS A 32 -14.86 13.55 27.76
N ILE A 33 -15.65 13.49 26.69
CA ILE A 33 -15.31 12.71 25.48
C ILE A 33 -14.57 13.57 24.45
N TYR A 34 -15.02 14.82 24.25
CA TYR A 34 -14.64 15.65 23.12
C TYR A 34 -13.83 16.89 23.49
N ALA A 35 -13.81 17.36 24.74
CA ALA A 35 -13.04 18.54 25.10
C ALA A 35 -11.53 18.23 25.16
N SER A 36 -10.72 19.13 24.61
CA SER A 36 -9.25 18.99 24.55
C SER A 36 -8.60 18.99 25.94
N GLN A 37 -9.22 19.65 26.92
CA GLN A 37 -8.73 19.76 28.29
C GLN A 37 -8.64 18.41 29.03
N TYR A 38 -9.46 17.42 28.64
CA TYR A 38 -9.47 16.09 29.25
C TYR A 38 -8.73 15.02 28.44
N GLN A 39 -7.95 15.40 27.41
CA GLN A 39 -7.11 14.45 26.67
C GLN A 39 -6.05 13.77 27.57
N ASN A 40 -5.69 14.41 28.68
CA ASN A 40 -4.70 13.92 29.65
C ASN A 40 -5.29 13.13 30.83
N GLU A 41 -6.62 12.97 30.91
CA GLU A 41 -7.29 12.19 31.97
C GLU A 41 -8.00 10.95 31.38
N PRO A 42 -7.25 9.88 31.04
CA PRO A 42 -7.77 8.73 30.29
C PRO A 42 -8.89 7.98 31.02
N ASN A 43 -8.93 8.07 32.36
CA ASN A 43 -9.93 7.41 33.18
C ASN A 43 -11.33 8.04 32.97
N LEU A 44 -11.48 9.36 32.97
CA LEU A 44 -12.81 9.96 32.80
C LEU A 44 -13.39 9.71 31.41
N ARG A 45 -12.54 9.77 30.39
CA ARG A 45 -12.92 9.46 29.01
C ARG A 45 -13.34 8.00 28.84
N SER A 46 -12.65 7.06 29.47
CA SER A 46 -13.01 5.63 29.42
C SER A 46 -14.34 5.35 30.11
N HIS A 47 -14.61 5.97 31.27
CA HIS A 47 -15.90 5.85 31.96
C HIS A 47 -17.05 6.45 31.14
N ALA A 48 -16.84 7.60 30.49
CA ALA A 48 -17.84 8.22 29.63
C ALA A 48 -18.17 7.36 28.40
N LEU A 49 -17.15 6.76 27.76
CA LEU A 49 -17.34 5.83 26.66
C LEU A 49 -18.04 4.54 27.10
N ALA A 50 -17.69 4.00 28.26
CA ALA A 50 -18.36 2.83 28.84
C ALA A 50 -19.84 3.12 29.12
N PHE A 51 -20.19 4.33 29.58
CA PHE A 51 -21.58 4.75 29.75
C PHE A 51 -22.33 4.81 28.41
N LEU A 52 -21.74 5.38 27.35
CA LEU A 52 -22.34 5.39 26.02
C LEU A 52 -22.54 3.97 25.46
N GLN A 53 -21.58 3.07 25.67
CA GLN A 53 -21.71 1.67 25.26
C GLN A 53 -22.81 0.94 26.05
N CYS A 54 -22.92 1.20 27.36
CA CYS A 54 -24.01 0.69 28.19
C CYS A 54 -25.37 1.17 27.65
N CYS A 55 -25.51 2.47 27.37
CA CYS A 55 -26.73 3.04 26.77
C CYS A 55 -27.05 2.37 25.43
N LYS A 56 -26.05 2.19 24.57
CA LYS A 56 -26.19 1.54 23.25
C LYS A 56 -26.67 0.10 23.37
N HIS A 57 -26.17 -0.64 24.36
CA HIS A 57 -26.48 -2.05 24.55
C HIS A 57 -27.85 -2.28 25.20
N HIS A 58 -28.19 -1.52 26.24
CA HIS A 58 -29.39 -1.75 27.05
C HIS A 58 -30.59 -0.87 26.66
N HIS A 59 -30.36 0.34 26.14
CA HIS A 59 -31.40 1.33 25.87
C HIS A 59 -31.22 2.08 24.52
N PRO A 60 -31.05 1.37 23.38
CA PRO A 60 -30.74 2.00 22.09
C PRO A 60 -31.80 3.00 21.62
N ASP A 61 -33.09 2.69 21.79
CA ASP A 61 -34.20 3.55 21.38
C ASP A 61 -34.19 4.88 22.16
N LEU A 62 -34.04 4.80 23.48
CA LEU A 62 -33.99 5.98 24.36
C LEU A 62 -32.75 6.82 24.09
N LEU A 63 -31.61 6.17 23.82
CA LEU A 63 -30.38 6.86 23.46
C LEU A 63 -30.55 7.66 22.17
N LEU A 64 -31.09 7.04 21.12
CA LEU A 64 -31.34 7.75 19.86
C LEU A 64 -32.36 8.88 20.04
N ILE A 65 -33.48 8.64 20.72
CA ILE A 65 -34.48 9.68 20.98
C ILE A 65 -33.86 10.87 21.73
N LYS A 66 -33.08 10.60 22.77
CA LYS A 66 -32.44 11.64 23.58
C LYS A 66 -31.39 12.42 22.78
N LEU A 67 -30.60 11.76 21.94
CA LEU A 67 -29.63 12.44 21.06
C LEU A 67 -30.36 13.30 20.01
N PHE A 68 -31.38 12.78 19.32
CA PHE A 68 -32.18 13.60 18.39
C PHE A 68 -32.90 14.76 19.09
N PHE A 69 -33.29 14.59 20.36
CA PHE A 69 -33.87 15.66 21.15
C PHE A 69 -32.88 16.82 21.40
N LEU A 70 -31.58 16.53 21.57
CA LEU A 70 -30.54 17.57 21.76
C LEU A 70 -30.37 18.47 20.54
N PHE A 71 -30.65 17.98 19.33
CA PHE A 71 -30.70 18.85 18.14
C PHE A 71 -31.84 19.86 18.22
N ARG A 72 -32.98 19.47 18.82
CA ARG A 72 -34.21 20.26 18.83
C ARG A 72 -34.24 21.31 19.92
N THR A 73 -33.70 21.02 21.10
CA THR A 73 -33.53 22.02 22.14
C THR A 73 -32.59 23.09 21.61
N ASP A 74 -32.82 24.38 21.93
CA ASP A 74 -31.91 25.50 21.62
C ASP A 74 -30.57 25.38 22.39
N ALA A 75 -30.06 24.15 22.52
CA ALA A 75 -28.77 23.78 23.06
C ALA A 75 -27.68 24.47 22.24
N PRO A 76 -26.53 24.78 22.85
CA PRO A 76 -25.47 25.50 22.15
C PRO A 76 -24.95 24.70 20.93
N PRO A 77 -24.44 25.38 19.89
CA PRO A 77 -23.93 24.73 18.68
C PRO A 77 -22.91 23.60 18.96
N GLU A 78 -22.12 23.73 20.02
CA GLU A 78 -21.17 22.70 20.46
C GLU A 78 -21.87 21.41 20.91
N THR A 79 -22.93 21.49 21.73
CA THR A 79 -23.72 20.34 22.14
C THR A 79 -24.34 19.64 20.92
N ARG A 80 -24.84 20.42 19.95
CA ARG A 80 -25.41 19.86 18.70
C ARG A 80 -24.33 19.19 17.84
N ALA A 81 -23.16 19.81 17.69
CA ALA A 81 -22.03 19.20 16.98
C ALA A 81 -21.57 17.88 17.64
N ASN A 82 -21.45 17.87 18.98
CA ASN A 82 -21.07 16.66 19.72
C ASN A 82 -22.15 15.58 19.68
N THR A 83 -23.43 15.97 19.61
CA THR A 83 -24.54 15.04 19.35
C THR A 83 -24.37 14.35 17.99
N ALA A 84 -24.07 15.10 16.93
CA ALA A 84 -23.81 14.52 15.61
C ALA A 84 -22.62 13.56 15.64
N ARG A 85 -21.51 13.93 16.30
CA ARG A 85 -20.35 13.04 16.49
C ARG A 85 -20.70 11.76 17.24
N ALA A 86 -21.50 11.86 18.29
CA ALA A 86 -21.92 10.71 19.07
C ALA A 86 -22.78 9.76 18.23
N LEU A 87 -23.71 10.29 17.43
CA LEU A 87 -24.54 9.47 16.53
C LEU A 87 -23.71 8.75 15.46
N HIS A 88 -22.70 9.42 14.91
CA HIS A 88 -21.72 8.79 14.01
C HIS A 88 -20.92 7.69 14.68
N PHE A 89 -20.34 7.99 15.86
CA PHE A 89 -19.57 7.03 16.63
C PHE A 89 -20.40 5.79 17.02
N LEU A 90 -21.68 6.00 17.35
CA LEU A 90 -22.59 4.93 17.72
C LEU A 90 -23.09 4.13 16.52
N LYS A 91 -22.83 4.58 15.28
CA LYS A 91 -23.35 4.02 14.03
C LYS A 91 -24.87 3.98 14.02
N ALA A 92 -25.52 5.13 14.21
CA ALA A 92 -26.98 5.26 14.31
C ALA A 92 -27.74 4.54 13.18
N ALA A 93 -27.16 4.47 11.97
CA ALA A 93 -27.70 3.76 10.82
C ALA A 93 -27.94 2.26 11.06
N GLU A 94 -27.13 1.58 11.88
CA GLU A 94 -27.32 0.16 12.22
C GLU A 94 -28.53 -0.10 13.13
N PHE A 95 -28.93 0.93 13.89
CA PHE A 95 -30.04 0.87 14.85
C PHE A 95 -31.33 1.41 14.28
N TRP A 96 -31.23 2.32 13.30
CA TRP A 96 -32.37 2.98 12.70
C TRP A 96 -33.47 1.99 12.25
N PRO A 97 -33.18 0.89 11.52
CA PRO A 97 -34.20 -0.11 11.14
C PRO A 97 -34.88 -0.82 12.30
N LYS A 98 -34.19 -0.93 13.45
CA LYS A 98 -34.64 -1.68 14.63
C LYS A 98 -35.61 -0.86 15.48
N LEU A 99 -35.62 0.46 15.30
CA LEU A 99 -36.56 1.35 15.97
C LEU A 99 -38.00 0.99 15.62
N LYS A 100 -38.92 1.16 16.59
CA LYS A 100 -40.35 1.03 16.34
C LYS A 100 -40.80 2.01 15.24
N PRO A 101 -41.70 1.61 14.30
CA PRO A 101 -42.12 2.48 13.20
C PRO A 101 -42.70 3.84 13.63
N ILE A 102 -43.41 3.89 14.77
CA ILE A 102 -43.93 5.14 15.34
C ILE A 102 -42.79 6.07 15.77
N ALA A 103 -41.75 5.53 16.41
CA ALA A 103 -40.58 6.28 16.81
C ALA A 103 -39.80 6.79 15.59
N GLN A 104 -39.61 5.94 14.56
CA GLN A 104 -39.03 6.36 13.28
C GLN A 104 -39.83 7.51 12.67
N GLY A 105 -41.16 7.41 12.60
CA GLY A 105 -42.02 8.46 12.05
C GLY A 105 -41.86 9.80 12.78
N HIS A 106 -41.88 9.79 14.11
CA HIS A 106 -41.69 11.02 14.91
C HIS A 106 -40.29 11.60 14.72
N LEU A 107 -39.24 10.78 14.75
CA LEU A 107 -37.86 11.22 14.55
C LEU A 107 -37.66 11.81 13.15
N LYS A 108 -38.23 11.19 12.11
CA LYS A 108 -38.20 11.70 10.74
C LYS A 108 -38.76 13.13 10.67
N VAL A 109 -39.96 13.36 11.21
CA VAL A 109 -40.62 14.68 11.18
C VAL A 109 -39.81 15.72 11.99
N HIS A 110 -39.40 15.37 13.20
CA HIS A 110 -38.67 16.29 14.07
C HIS A 110 -37.28 16.65 13.53
N PHE A 111 -36.60 15.68 12.91
CA PHE A 111 -35.29 15.91 12.34
C PHE A 111 -35.34 16.87 11.14
N LEU A 112 -36.32 16.70 10.25
CA LEU A 112 -36.50 17.64 9.13
C LEU A 112 -36.86 19.06 9.60
N ALA A 113 -37.72 19.16 10.63
CA ALA A 113 -38.06 20.46 11.22
C ALA A 113 -36.86 21.17 11.88
N TYR A 114 -35.93 20.40 12.45
CA TYR A 114 -34.66 20.93 12.96
C TYR A 114 -33.74 21.41 11.83
N LEU A 115 -33.56 20.59 10.79
CA LEU A 115 -32.70 20.93 9.65
C LEU A 115 -33.14 22.22 8.94
N ALA A 116 -34.45 22.50 8.90
CA ALA A 116 -34.98 23.75 8.34
C ALA A 116 -34.64 25.01 9.18
N LYS A 117 -34.23 24.86 10.45
CA LYS A 117 -33.93 25.97 11.36
C LYS A 117 -32.45 26.13 11.69
N GLU A 118 -31.64 25.09 11.47
CA GLU A 118 -30.22 25.13 11.81
C GLU A 118 -29.46 26.15 10.94
N SER A 119 -28.67 27.00 11.58
CA SER A 119 -27.91 28.08 10.93
C SER A 119 -26.41 27.85 10.96
N SER A 120 -25.92 26.98 11.85
CA SER A 120 -24.49 26.69 11.98
C SER A 120 -24.03 25.74 10.88
N LEU A 121 -23.24 26.27 9.95
CA LEU A 121 -22.63 25.49 8.86
C LEU A 121 -21.81 24.31 9.39
N TYR A 122 -21.07 24.51 10.48
CA TYR A 122 -20.28 23.46 11.11
C TYR A 122 -21.13 22.28 11.59
N VAL A 123 -22.29 22.55 12.20
CA VAL A 123 -23.22 21.50 12.63
C VAL A 123 -23.85 20.84 11.41
N LEU A 124 -24.27 21.62 10.41
CA LEU A 124 -24.83 21.10 9.15
C LEU A 124 -23.86 20.13 8.46
N ARG A 125 -22.57 20.46 8.35
CA ARG A 125 -21.54 19.56 7.79
C ARG A 125 -21.50 18.21 8.50
N LEU A 126 -21.51 18.19 9.83
CA LEU A 126 -21.52 16.94 10.61
C LEU A 126 -22.82 16.14 10.44
N VAL A 127 -23.96 16.84 10.42
CA VAL A 127 -25.27 16.23 10.28
C VAL A 127 -25.53 15.70 8.86
N SER A 128 -24.87 16.28 7.85
CA SER A 128 -25.03 15.84 6.44
C SER A 128 -24.66 14.37 6.25
N LEU A 129 -23.56 13.94 6.88
CA LEU A 129 -23.11 12.54 6.90
C LEU A 129 -24.18 11.64 7.56
N LEU A 130 -24.75 12.08 8.68
CA LEU A 130 -25.73 11.30 9.44
C LEU A 130 -27.02 11.13 8.63
N LEU A 131 -27.49 12.21 8.00
CA LEU A 131 -28.67 12.15 7.15
C LEU A 131 -28.43 11.23 5.96
N ALA A 132 -27.26 11.29 5.32
CA ALA A 132 -26.92 10.41 4.20
C ALA A 132 -26.98 8.92 4.59
N GLU A 133 -26.42 8.54 5.74
CA GLU A 133 -26.46 7.16 6.24
C GLU A 133 -27.88 6.70 6.59
N ILE A 134 -28.66 7.53 7.28
CA ILE A 134 -30.03 7.19 7.65
C ILE A 134 -30.93 7.08 6.41
N LEU A 135 -30.77 8.00 5.47
CA LEU A 135 -31.47 7.98 4.19
C LEU A 135 -31.16 6.68 3.44
N SER A 136 -29.88 6.34 3.33
CA SER A 136 -29.40 5.10 2.72
C SER A 136 -30.07 3.86 3.31
N VAL A 137 -30.03 3.70 4.63
CA VAL A 137 -30.61 2.55 5.32
C VAL A 137 -32.14 2.52 5.24
N THR A 138 -32.80 3.68 5.22
CA THR A 138 -34.25 3.76 5.05
C THR A 138 -34.68 3.21 3.69
N TYR A 139 -34.03 3.62 2.60
CA TYR A 139 -34.36 3.11 1.26
C TYR A 139 -33.97 1.64 1.07
N LYS A 140 -32.87 1.18 1.68
CA LYS A 140 -32.50 -0.25 1.65
C LYS A 140 -33.51 -1.16 2.33
N THR A 141 -34.24 -0.67 3.33
CA THR A 141 -35.32 -1.41 3.99
C THR A 141 -36.66 -1.31 3.26
N HIS A 142 -36.66 -0.84 2.00
CA HIS A 142 -37.83 -0.60 1.16
C HIS A 142 -38.85 0.37 1.79
N GLN A 143 -38.41 1.22 2.72
CA GLN A 143 -39.21 2.33 3.21
C GLN A 143 -38.91 3.58 2.37
N ASN A 144 -39.95 4.36 2.07
CA ASN A 144 -39.78 5.64 1.40
C ASN A 144 -39.71 6.78 2.42
N TRP A 145 -38.92 7.81 2.08
CA TRP A 145 -38.88 9.05 2.85
C TRP A 145 -38.88 10.26 1.91
N PRO A 146 -40.00 10.50 1.20
CA PRO A 146 -40.09 11.56 0.19
C PRO A 146 -39.92 12.95 0.80
N GLN A 147 -40.38 13.17 2.03
CA GLN A 147 -40.25 14.48 2.71
C GLN A 147 -38.79 14.90 2.90
N ALA A 148 -37.88 13.94 3.09
CA ALA A 148 -36.44 14.25 3.17
C ALA A 148 -35.88 14.65 1.81
N LEU A 149 -36.27 13.95 0.73
CA LEU A 149 -35.85 14.29 -0.64
C LEU A 149 -36.43 15.65 -1.09
N ASP A 150 -37.69 15.92 -0.75
CA ASP A 150 -38.34 17.21 -1.02
C ASP A 150 -37.65 18.35 -0.27
N LEU A 151 -37.21 18.12 0.99
CA LEU A 151 -36.41 19.11 1.73
C LEU A 151 -35.05 19.36 1.05
N LEU A 152 -34.32 18.31 0.69
CA LEU A 152 -32.99 18.42 0.06
C LEU A 152 -33.06 19.13 -1.30
N THR A 153 -34.07 18.81 -2.12
CA THR A 153 -34.32 19.47 -3.40
C THR A 153 -34.69 20.94 -3.20
N SER A 154 -35.49 21.27 -2.18
CA SER A 154 -35.80 22.67 -1.84
C SER A 154 -34.56 23.45 -1.39
N PHE A 155 -33.63 22.80 -0.67
CA PHE A 155 -32.37 23.42 -0.24
C PHE A 155 -31.43 23.67 -1.42
N ILE A 156 -31.37 22.75 -2.38
CA ILE A 156 -30.66 22.97 -3.65
C ILE A 156 -31.28 24.14 -4.42
N ALA A 157 -32.60 24.25 -4.47
CA ALA A 157 -33.26 25.36 -5.16
C ALA A 157 -33.17 26.72 -4.42
N SER A 158 -32.74 26.73 -3.15
CA SER A 158 -32.69 27.95 -2.33
C SER A 158 -31.54 28.89 -2.73
N ASP A 159 -31.59 30.14 -2.26
CA ASP A 159 -30.50 31.13 -2.41
C ASP A 159 -29.46 31.11 -1.29
N ASN A 160 -29.61 30.23 -0.30
CA ASN A 160 -28.71 30.14 0.83
C ASN A 160 -27.58 29.14 0.55
N ASP A 161 -26.35 29.62 0.44
CA ASP A 161 -25.17 28.78 0.21
C ASP A 161 -24.98 27.69 1.27
N ASN A 162 -25.34 27.94 2.54
CA ASN A 162 -25.25 26.91 3.59
C ASN A 162 -26.22 25.74 3.31
N CYS A 163 -27.42 26.05 2.83
CA CYS A 163 -28.42 25.03 2.46
C CYS A 163 -27.98 24.26 1.21
N ARG A 164 -27.44 24.96 0.21
CA ARG A 164 -26.89 24.36 -1.03
C ARG A 164 -25.73 23.42 -0.72
N GLU A 165 -24.79 23.87 0.11
CA GLU A 165 -23.65 23.07 0.54
C GLU A 165 -24.12 21.84 1.31
N PHE A 166 -24.98 22.03 2.32
CA PHE A 166 -25.51 20.93 3.14
C PHE A 166 -26.20 19.86 2.29
N ALA A 167 -27.12 20.25 1.41
CA ALA A 167 -27.85 19.30 0.58
C ALA A 167 -26.90 18.56 -0.39
N SER A 168 -25.93 19.28 -0.97
CA SER A 168 -24.91 18.68 -1.84
C SER A 168 -24.03 17.68 -1.07
N LEU A 169 -23.63 18.01 0.17
CA LEU A 169 -22.87 17.09 1.03
C LEU A 169 -23.67 15.83 1.40
N VAL A 170 -24.98 15.96 1.64
CA VAL A 170 -25.84 14.78 1.89
C VAL A 170 -25.81 13.84 0.68
N PHE A 171 -26.01 14.37 -0.54
CA PHE A 171 -25.97 13.55 -1.75
C PHE A 171 -24.59 12.97 -2.04
N LYS A 172 -23.52 13.76 -1.86
CA LYS A 172 -22.13 13.31 -1.98
C LYS A 172 -21.83 12.11 -1.09
N ASN A 173 -22.27 12.16 0.17
CA ASN A 173 -21.95 11.16 1.18
C ASN A 173 -22.88 9.93 1.14
N LEU A 174 -23.72 9.78 0.11
CA LEU A 174 -24.55 8.58 -0.05
C LEU A 174 -23.68 7.34 -0.35
N PRO A 175 -23.87 6.24 0.41
CA PRO A 175 -23.24 4.95 0.12
C PRO A 175 -23.63 4.40 -1.25
N ASN A 176 -22.65 3.85 -1.99
CA ASN A 176 -22.79 3.39 -3.38
C ASN A 176 -24.00 2.47 -3.61
N ASP A 177 -24.26 1.55 -2.69
CA ASP A 177 -25.32 0.56 -2.77
C ASP A 177 -26.74 1.15 -2.62
N SER A 178 -26.87 2.36 -2.08
CA SER A 178 -28.16 3.07 -1.97
C SER A 178 -28.41 4.12 -3.05
N ARG A 179 -27.37 4.53 -3.79
CA ARG A 179 -27.48 5.61 -4.78
C ARG A 179 -28.52 5.31 -5.85
N PHE A 180 -28.57 4.05 -6.30
CA PHE A 180 -29.57 3.61 -7.28
C PHE A 180 -31.00 3.77 -6.76
N LEU A 181 -31.30 3.29 -5.54
CA LEU A 181 -32.63 3.37 -4.95
C LEU A 181 -33.10 4.82 -4.76
N ILE A 182 -32.20 5.69 -4.28
CA ILE A 182 -32.50 7.11 -4.08
C ILE A 182 -32.66 7.83 -5.42
N SER A 183 -31.85 7.49 -6.42
CA SER A 183 -32.00 8.01 -7.78
C SER A 183 -33.35 7.61 -8.36
N SER A 184 -33.74 6.33 -8.30
CA SER A 184 -35.06 5.90 -8.77
C SER A 184 -36.22 6.63 -8.07
N ALA A 185 -36.10 6.91 -6.77
CA ALA A 185 -37.12 7.68 -6.04
C ALA A 185 -37.20 9.16 -6.46
N LEU A 186 -36.09 9.76 -6.92
CA LEU A 186 -36.06 11.12 -7.46
C LEU A 186 -36.56 11.18 -8.92
N GLU A 187 -36.31 10.12 -9.68
CA GLU A 187 -36.68 10.00 -11.10
C GLU A 187 -38.19 10.00 -11.33
N GLU A 188 -38.99 9.56 -10.35
CA GLU A 188 -40.47 9.61 -10.41
C GLU A 188 -41.02 11.03 -10.64
N LYS A 189 -40.24 12.08 -10.36
CA LYS A 189 -40.60 13.49 -10.56
C LYS A 189 -39.68 14.15 -11.59
N ILE A 190 -40.04 14.09 -12.88
CA ILE A 190 -39.22 14.60 -13.99
C ILE A 190 -38.83 16.08 -13.80
N ASP A 191 -39.73 16.94 -13.30
CA ASP A 191 -39.42 18.36 -13.06
C ASP A 191 -38.34 18.55 -11.99
N THR A 192 -38.29 17.66 -11.00
CA THR A 192 -37.24 17.64 -9.98
C THR A 192 -35.88 17.32 -10.59
N VAL A 193 -35.80 16.35 -11.50
CA VAL A 193 -34.54 16.00 -12.19
C VAL A 193 -34.02 17.18 -13.01
N ARG A 194 -34.89 17.88 -13.76
CA ARG A 194 -34.49 19.08 -14.51
C ARG A 194 -34.02 20.21 -13.59
N ALA A 195 -34.72 20.45 -12.48
CA ALA A 195 -34.34 21.47 -11.51
C ALA A 195 -32.99 21.16 -10.84
N LEU A 196 -32.77 19.89 -10.48
CA LEU A 196 -31.50 19.41 -9.92
C LEU A 196 -30.36 19.58 -10.92
N HIS A 197 -30.55 19.17 -12.18
CA HIS A 197 -29.55 19.36 -13.24
C HIS A 197 -29.17 20.83 -13.40
N ALA A 198 -30.15 21.71 -13.58
CA ALA A 198 -29.92 23.15 -13.76
C ALA A 198 -29.21 23.79 -12.55
N SER A 199 -29.50 23.31 -11.33
CA SER A 199 -28.90 23.81 -10.10
C SER A 199 -27.46 23.34 -9.96
N PHE A 200 -27.20 22.05 -10.15
CA PHE A 200 -25.84 21.50 -10.11
C PHE A 200 -24.95 22.07 -11.21
N PHE A 201 -25.47 22.28 -12.42
CA PHE A 201 -24.74 22.95 -13.49
C PHE A 201 -24.25 24.35 -13.06
N LYS A 202 -25.09 25.11 -12.35
CA LYS A 202 -24.69 26.41 -11.77
C LYS A 202 -23.70 26.26 -10.62
N PHE A 203 -23.88 25.26 -9.76
CA PHE A 203 -23.04 25.05 -8.57
C PHE A 203 -21.61 24.65 -8.93
N LEU A 204 -21.43 23.86 -9.98
CA LEU A 204 -20.11 23.49 -10.52
C LEU A 204 -19.29 24.71 -10.97
N ALA A 205 -19.94 25.84 -11.25
CA ALA A 205 -19.32 27.13 -11.59
C ALA A 205 -19.50 28.20 -10.49
N SER A 206 -19.87 27.81 -9.26
CA SER A 206 -20.12 28.74 -8.17
C SER A 206 -18.86 29.48 -7.73
N SER A 207 -19.02 30.75 -7.33
CA SER A 207 -17.96 31.52 -6.66
C SER A 207 -17.65 31.00 -5.26
N ASN A 208 -18.61 30.35 -4.60
CA ASN A 208 -18.42 29.72 -3.30
C ASN A 208 -17.80 28.33 -3.49
N ARG A 209 -16.52 28.20 -3.12
CA ARG A 209 -15.71 26.99 -3.34
C ARG A 209 -16.23 25.78 -2.57
N ASP A 210 -16.80 25.97 -1.39
CA ASP A 210 -17.35 24.87 -0.59
C ASP A 210 -18.60 24.27 -1.27
N VAL A 211 -19.51 25.12 -1.77
CA VAL A 211 -20.66 24.69 -2.57
C VAL A 211 -20.21 24.03 -3.87
N GLN A 212 -19.21 24.62 -4.55
CA GLN A 212 -18.63 24.09 -5.77
C GLN A 212 -18.11 22.66 -5.55
N VAL A 213 -17.24 22.45 -4.56
CA VAL A 213 -16.62 21.16 -4.23
C VAL A 213 -17.65 20.12 -3.75
N ALA A 214 -18.62 20.52 -2.92
CA ALA A 214 -19.69 19.62 -2.51
C ALA A 214 -20.55 19.16 -3.71
N SER A 215 -20.79 20.04 -4.67
CA SER A 215 -21.59 19.72 -5.86
C SER A 215 -20.95 18.68 -6.77
N PHE A 216 -19.61 18.64 -6.89
CA PHE A 216 -18.92 17.58 -7.64
C PHE A 216 -19.30 16.19 -7.13
N GLY A 217 -19.16 15.95 -5.83
CA GLY A 217 -19.50 14.67 -5.24
C GLY A 217 -20.99 14.35 -5.32
N ALA A 218 -21.85 15.35 -5.21
CA ALA A 218 -23.30 15.18 -5.36
C ALA A 218 -23.67 14.74 -6.79
N VAL A 219 -23.11 15.38 -7.80
CA VAL A 219 -23.32 15.04 -9.21
C VAL A 219 -22.80 13.64 -9.52
N VAL A 220 -21.60 13.30 -9.07
CA VAL A 220 -21.03 11.94 -9.26
C VAL A 220 -21.90 10.88 -8.56
N SER A 221 -22.38 11.16 -7.35
CA SER A 221 -23.27 10.25 -6.61
C SER A 221 -24.61 10.00 -7.30
N LEU A 222 -25.16 11.05 -7.92
CA LEU A 222 -26.47 11.01 -8.59
C LEU A 222 -26.38 10.86 -10.12
N ILE A 223 -25.21 10.57 -10.67
CA ILE A 223 -24.95 10.69 -12.10
C ILE A 223 -25.90 9.86 -12.97
N ARG A 224 -26.42 8.75 -12.44
CA ARG A 224 -27.43 7.91 -13.12
C ARG A 224 -28.72 8.66 -13.44
N LEU A 225 -29.12 9.62 -12.61
CA LEU A 225 -30.27 10.50 -12.89
C LEU A 225 -30.08 11.34 -14.16
N PHE A 226 -28.82 11.58 -14.54
CA PHE A 226 -28.43 12.44 -15.62
C PHE A 226 -27.82 11.66 -16.79
N SER A 227 -28.17 10.37 -16.92
CA SER A 227 -27.58 9.46 -17.93
C SER A 227 -27.97 9.81 -19.38
N GLU A 228 -28.98 10.66 -19.59
CA GLU A 228 -29.33 11.12 -20.93
C GLU A 228 -28.13 11.82 -21.58
N PRO A 229 -27.69 11.42 -22.79
CA PRO A 229 -26.43 11.89 -23.38
C PRO A 229 -26.21 13.41 -23.37
N PRO A 230 -27.17 14.29 -23.74
CA PRO A 230 -26.95 15.73 -23.70
C PRO A 230 -26.80 16.26 -22.27
N VAL A 231 -27.62 15.76 -21.34
CA VAL A 231 -27.64 16.15 -19.93
C VAL A 231 -26.33 15.75 -19.25
N PHE A 232 -25.89 14.51 -19.49
CA PHE A 232 -24.61 13.98 -19.02
C PHE A 232 -23.44 14.79 -19.57
N HIS A 233 -23.43 15.04 -20.89
CA HIS A 233 -22.33 15.75 -21.54
C HIS A 233 -22.16 17.16 -20.99
N ASP A 234 -23.26 17.88 -20.75
CA ASP A 234 -23.20 19.23 -20.18
C ASP A 234 -22.65 19.24 -18.75
N LEU A 235 -23.05 18.28 -17.91
CA LEU A 235 -22.52 18.15 -16.55
C LEU A 235 -21.06 17.71 -16.55
N LEU A 236 -20.67 16.75 -17.39
CA LEU A 236 -19.28 16.31 -17.50
C LEU A 236 -18.38 17.46 -17.94
N ARG A 237 -18.81 18.24 -18.94
CA ARG A 237 -18.08 19.44 -19.36
C ARG A 237 -17.97 20.45 -18.23
N ALA A 238 -19.06 20.71 -17.51
CA ALA A 238 -19.04 21.62 -16.35
C ALA A 238 -18.13 21.11 -15.23
N ILE A 239 -18.07 19.80 -14.99
CA ILE A 239 -17.13 19.17 -14.06
C ILE A 239 -15.69 19.43 -14.50
N MET A 240 -15.35 19.12 -15.75
CA MET A 240 -13.98 19.31 -16.24
C MET A 240 -13.55 20.77 -16.15
N VAL A 241 -14.38 21.70 -16.63
CA VAL A 241 -14.12 23.14 -16.51
C VAL A 241 -13.95 23.55 -15.05
N GLY A 242 -14.85 23.12 -14.17
CA GLY A 242 -14.77 23.43 -12.74
C GLY A 242 -13.48 22.91 -12.09
N VAL A 243 -13.08 21.67 -12.38
CA VAL A 243 -11.82 21.08 -11.90
C VAL A 243 -10.61 21.89 -12.39
N PHE A 244 -10.56 22.24 -13.68
CA PHE A 244 -9.49 23.07 -14.23
C PHE A 244 -9.45 24.49 -13.65
N THR A 245 -10.59 25.07 -13.28
CA THR A 245 -10.62 26.36 -12.57
C THR A 245 -10.06 26.24 -11.15
N LEU A 246 -10.29 25.11 -10.47
CA LEU A 246 -9.77 24.83 -9.14
C LEU A 246 -8.27 24.53 -9.15
N LEU A 247 -7.76 23.98 -10.25
CA LEU A 247 -6.34 23.71 -10.44
C LEU A 247 -5.48 24.97 -10.31
N HIS A 248 -6.00 26.11 -10.77
CA HIS A 248 -5.32 27.42 -10.71
C HIS A 248 -5.69 28.23 -9.45
N SER A 249 -6.41 27.64 -8.49
CA SER A 249 -6.79 28.32 -7.26
C SER A 249 -5.66 28.28 -6.21
N TYR A 250 -5.69 29.23 -5.26
CA TYR A 250 -4.68 29.31 -4.19
C TYR A 250 -4.73 28.13 -3.21
N GLU A 251 -5.88 27.45 -3.10
CA GLU A 251 -6.09 26.33 -2.16
C GLU A 251 -6.14 24.98 -2.88
N ALA A 252 -5.00 24.28 -2.89
CA ALA A 252 -4.85 22.97 -3.54
C ALA A 252 -5.78 21.88 -2.96
N SER A 253 -6.28 22.05 -1.74
CA SER A 253 -7.25 21.15 -1.09
C SER A 253 -8.54 21.00 -1.88
N TYR A 254 -9.05 22.09 -2.47
CA TYR A 254 -10.28 22.08 -3.25
C TYR A 254 -10.12 21.32 -4.56
N PHE A 255 -9.02 21.57 -5.28
CA PHE A 255 -8.68 20.78 -6.48
C PHE A 255 -8.59 19.28 -6.11
N ARG A 256 -7.85 18.95 -5.05
CA ARG A 256 -7.70 17.56 -4.61
C ARG A 256 -9.04 16.89 -4.32
N SER A 257 -9.94 17.59 -3.62
CA SER A 257 -11.26 17.05 -3.32
C SER A 257 -12.13 16.90 -4.56
N ALA A 258 -12.12 17.86 -5.49
CA ALA A 258 -12.94 17.78 -6.71
C ALA A 258 -12.41 16.70 -7.66
N PHE A 259 -11.09 16.63 -7.85
CA PHE A 259 -10.44 15.64 -8.70
C PHE A 259 -10.62 14.21 -8.17
N ALA A 260 -10.64 14.02 -6.84
CA ALA A 260 -10.97 12.73 -6.24
C ALA A 260 -12.37 12.23 -6.62
N GLU A 261 -13.36 13.12 -6.77
CA GLU A 261 -14.69 12.72 -7.25
C GLU A 261 -14.67 12.33 -8.73
N LEU A 262 -13.84 12.98 -9.55
CA LEU A 262 -13.62 12.57 -10.95
C LEU A 262 -12.99 11.18 -11.04
N ILE A 263 -12.01 10.88 -10.18
CA ILE A 263 -11.42 9.54 -10.06
C ILE A 263 -12.49 8.51 -9.66
N ASN A 264 -13.35 8.84 -8.68
CA ASN A 264 -14.46 7.97 -8.29
C ASN A 264 -15.40 7.70 -9.47
N LEU A 265 -15.76 8.73 -10.24
CA LEU A 265 -16.66 8.62 -11.38
C LEU A 265 -16.15 7.61 -12.43
N VAL A 266 -14.86 7.68 -12.76
CA VAL A 266 -14.20 6.76 -13.70
C VAL A 266 -14.36 5.29 -13.30
N SER A 267 -14.28 5.01 -12.00
CA SER A 267 -14.42 3.64 -11.48
C SER A 267 -15.87 3.16 -11.38
N GLN A 268 -16.83 4.07 -11.21
CA GLN A 268 -18.22 3.74 -10.87
C GLN A 268 -19.12 3.63 -12.09
N GLU A 269 -18.92 4.48 -13.10
CA GLU A 269 -19.79 4.53 -14.28
C GLU A 269 -19.00 4.47 -15.60
N PRO A 270 -18.28 3.36 -15.85
CA PRO A 270 -17.33 3.31 -16.95
C PRO A 270 -17.98 3.28 -18.33
N LEU A 271 -19.19 2.75 -18.44
CA LEU A 271 -19.93 2.71 -19.71
C LEU A 271 -20.34 4.12 -20.18
N LEU A 272 -20.71 5.01 -19.26
CA LEU A 272 -21.09 6.39 -19.59
C LEU A 272 -19.88 7.23 -19.99
N LEU A 273 -18.73 6.99 -19.37
CA LEU A 273 -17.49 7.74 -19.62
C LEU A 273 -16.67 7.26 -20.81
N LYS A 274 -16.85 6.00 -21.22
CA LYS A 274 -16.07 5.39 -22.33
C LYS A 274 -15.89 6.29 -23.57
N PRO A 275 -16.89 7.04 -24.06
CA PRO A 275 -16.73 7.92 -25.22
C PRO A 275 -15.76 9.10 -25.02
N TYR A 276 -15.57 9.55 -23.77
CA TYR A 276 -14.79 10.74 -23.41
C TYR A 276 -13.38 10.42 -22.94
N MET A 277 -13.05 9.14 -22.79
CA MET A 277 -11.79 8.68 -22.19
C MET A 277 -10.55 9.21 -22.89
N ASN A 278 -10.55 9.28 -24.22
CA ASN A 278 -9.41 9.81 -24.97
C ASN A 278 -9.14 11.27 -24.62
N ASP A 279 -10.18 12.10 -24.55
CA ASP A 279 -10.05 13.50 -24.19
C ASP A 279 -9.60 13.65 -22.73
N MET A 280 -10.16 12.85 -21.82
CA MET A 280 -9.74 12.85 -20.40
C MET A 280 -8.28 12.43 -20.22
N VAL A 281 -7.78 11.48 -21.02
CA VAL A 281 -6.37 11.10 -21.03
C VAL A 281 -5.48 12.24 -21.50
N LEU A 282 -5.90 12.98 -22.54
CA LEU A 282 -5.18 14.16 -23.03
C LEU A 282 -5.18 15.31 -22.01
N ASP A 283 -6.30 15.51 -21.32
CA ASP A 283 -6.43 16.48 -20.23
C ASP A 283 -5.48 16.14 -19.07
N VAL A 284 -5.41 14.85 -18.66
CA VAL A 284 -4.46 14.40 -17.63
C VAL A 284 -3.02 14.63 -18.08
N LEU A 285 -2.69 14.34 -19.34
CA LEU A 285 -1.35 14.60 -19.89
C LEU A 285 -1.00 16.09 -19.81
N GLN A 286 -1.94 16.98 -20.13
CA GLN A 286 -1.71 18.42 -20.02
C GLN A 286 -1.39 18.85 -18.57
N ILE A 287 -2.08 18.27 -17.58
CA ILE A 287 -1.82 18.55 -16.16
C ILE A 287 -0.46 17.97 -15.74
N ALA A 288 -0.19 16.69 -16.07
CA ALA A 288 1.00 15.97 -15.65
C ALA A 288 2.30 16.45 -16.35
N GLU A 289 2.20 17.07 -17.51
CA GLU A 289 3.36 17.62 -18.23
C GLU A 289 3.70 19.05 -17.84
N SER A 290 2.80 19.74 -17.13
CA SER A 290 3.01 21.14 -16.73
C SER A 290 4.10 21.29 -15.67
N GLU A 291 5.05 22.19 -15.88
CA GLU A 291 6.15 22.43 -14.92
C GLU A 291 5.76 23.36 -13.76
N SER A 292 4.63 24.06 -13.87
CA SER A 292 4.17 25.04 -12.89
C SER A 292 3.43 24.45 -11.69
N LEU A 293 2.99 23.19 -11.79
CA LEU A 293 2.16 22.55 -10.76
C LEU A 293 3.01 21.73 -9.79
N SER A 294 2.44 21.43 -8.61
CA SER A 294 3.11 20.61 -7.61
C SER A 294 3.15 19.13 -8.00
N GLU A 295 4.19 18.43 -7.55
CA GLU A 295 4.33 16.98 -7.77
C GLU A 295 3.15 16.17 -7.22
N GLU A 296 2.55 16.61 -6.11
CA GLU A 296 1.33 15.99 -5.57
C GLU A 296 0.14 16.10 -6.54
N THR A 297 0.07 17.20 -7.29
CA THR A 297 -0.93 17.43 -8.33
C THR A 297 -0.68 16.52 -9.53
N HIS A 298 0.58 16.35 -9.94
CA HIS A 298 0.95 15.40 -11.01
C HIS A 298 0.63 13.96 -10.62
N CYS A 299 0.97 13.56 -9.39
CA CYS A 299 0.63 12.25 -8.83
C CYS A 299 -0.89 12.01 -8.87
N LEU A 300 -1.67 12.99 -8.41
CA LEU A 300 -3.12 12.88 -8.37
C LEU A 300 -3.73 12.84 -9.78
N ALA A 301 -3.22 13.64 -10.70
CA ALA A 301 -3.66 13.63 -12.09
C ALA A 301 -3.41 12.26 -12.74
N PHE A 302 -2.20 11.72 -12.57
CA PHE A 302 -1.85 10.40 -13.12
C PHE A 302 -2.63 9.26 -12.44
N GLN A 303 -3.03 9.42 -11.17
CA GLN A 303 -3.90 8.46 -10.49
C GLN A 303 -5.21 8.22 -11.25
N LEU A 304 -5.75 9.22 -11.96
CA LEU A 304 -6.92 9.04 -12.81
C LEU A 304 -6.66 7.97 -13.88
N VAL A 305 -5.55 8.09 -14.61
CA VAL A 305 -5.14 7.11 -15.63
C VAL A 305 -4.90 5.74 -15.00
N VAL A 306 -4.26 5.67 -13.83
CA VAL A 306 -4.06 4.39 -13.14
C VAL A 306 -5.39 3.72 -12.81
N VAL A 307 -6.39 4.46 -12.30
CA VAL A 307 -7.72 3.90 -12.04
C VAL A 307 -8.42 3.48 -13.35
N MET A 308 -8.27 4.26 -14.42
CA MET A 308 -8.76 3.87 -15.75
C MET A 308 -8.14 2.54 -16.21
N THR A 309 -6.85 2.30 -15.98
CA THR A 309 -6.19 1.04 -16.37
C THR A 309 -6.67 -0.18 -15.58
N GLU A 310 -7.31 0.00 -14.42
CA GLU A 310 -7.82 -1.08 -13.58
C GLU A 310 -9.26 -1.51 -13.94
N VAL A 311 -9.94 -0.75 -14.79
CA VAL A 311 -11.33 -0.98 -15.16
C VAL A 311 -11.41 -1.65 -16.53
N LYS A 312 -12.03 -2.84 -16.56
CA LYS A 312 -12.06 -3.72 -17.74
C LYS A 312 -12.71 -3.08 -18.96
N GLU A 313 -13.74 -2.27 -18.76
CA GLU A 313 -14.50 -1.60 -19.81
C GLU A 313 -13.64 -0.65 -20.66
N TYR A 314 -12.50 -0.20 -20.13
CA TYR A 314 -11.56 0.70 -20.79
C TYR A 314 -10.37 0.01 -21.47
N GLU A 315 -10.21 -1.31 -21.32
CA GLU A 315 -9.05 -2.04 -21.87
C GLU A 315 -8.88 -1.79 -23.38
N HIS A 316 -9.97 -1.89 -24.14
CA HIS A 316 -9.96 -1.58 -25.58
C HIS A 316 -9.61 -0.13 -25.91
N VAL A 317 -9.84 0.83 -25.01
CA VAL A 317 -9.45 2.23 -25.24
C VAL A 317 -7.94 2.35 -25.18
N PHE A 318 -7.30 1.80 -24.14
CA PHE A 318 -5.84 1.81 -23.98
C PHE A 318 -5.12 1.10 -25.12
N VAL A 319 -5.61 -0.08 -25.51
CA VAL A 319 -5.05 -0.84 -26.65
C VAL A 319 -5.14 -0.05 -27.96
N ASN A 320 -6.09 0.87 -28.11
CA ASN A 320 -6.27 1.67 -29.33
C ASN A 320 -5.69 3.09 -29.24
N LEU A 321 -5.03 3.47 -28.14
CA LEU A 321 -4.40 4.79 -28.02
C LEU A 321 -3.32 4.97 -29.10
N PRO A 322 -3.22 6.19 -29.69
CA PRO A 322 -2.14 6.54 -30.62
C PRO A 322 -0.76 6.39 -29.98
N HIS A 323 0.24 5.99 -30.78
CA HIS A 323 1.60 5.79 -30.31
C HIS A 323 2.17 7.02 -29.56
N GLU A 324 1.90 8.23 -30.06
CA GLU A 324 2.37 9.46 -29.44
C GLU A 324 1.75 9.69 -28.05
N THR A 325 0.46 9.42 -27.89
CA THR A 325 -0.23 9.50 -26.59
C THR A 325 0.33 8.46 -25.62
N VAL A 326 0.58 7.24 -26.09
CA VAL A 326 1.19 6.17 -25.28
C VAL A 326 2.60 6.55 -24.84
N ARG A 327 3.42 7.12 -25.73
CA ARG A 327 4.76 7.64 -25.42
C ARG A 327 4.69 8.68 -24.30
N ARG A 328 3.83 9.69 -24.45
CA ARG A 328 3.64 10.75 -23.44
C ARG A 328 3.18 10.19 -22.10
N LEU A 329 2.19 9.29 -22.10
CA LEU A 329 1.70 8.62 -20.89
C LEU A 329 2.79 7.81 -20.19
N PHE A 330 3.68 7.19 -20.96
CA PHE A 330 4.79 6.42 -20.43
C PHE A 330 5.83 7.33 -19.74
N PHE A 331 6.06 8.55 -20.25
CA PHE A 331 7.00 9.49 -19.64
C PHE A 331 6.51 10.11 -18.33
N VAL A 332 5.20 10.17 -18.07
CA VAL A 332 4.66 10.69 -16.81
C VAL A 332 5.17 9.91 -15.59
N PRO A 333 4.96 8.59 -15.45
CA PRO A 333 5.52 7.83 -14.33
C PRO A 333 7.05 7.80 -14.36
N MET A 334 7.70 7.89 -15.53
CA MET A 334 9.16 8.01 -15.60
C MET A 334 9.68 9.28 -14.92
N LYS A 335 8.98 10.42 -15.04
CA LYS A 335 9.33 11.63 -14.29
C LYS A 335 9.21 11.39 -12.78
N MET A 336 8.19 10.66 -12.33
CA MET A 336 7.99 10.31 -10.93
C MET A 336 9.10 9.40 -10.39
N LEU A 337 9.65 8.49 -11.21
CA LEU A 337 10.79 7.63 -10.84
C LEU A 337 12.10 8.39 -10.62
N ARG A 338 12.21 9.66 -11.02
CA ARG A 338 13.40 10.51 -10.76
C ARG A 338 13.51 10.94 -9.29
N TYR A 339 12.42 10.82 -8.51
CA TYR A 339 12.36 11.16 -7.09
C TYR A 339 12.97 10.07 -6.21
N VAL A 340 14.24 9.75 -6.45
CA VAL A 340 15.01 8.79 -5.66
C VAL A 340 15.48 9.46 -4.37
N ALA A 341 15.13 8.89 -3.22
CA ALA A 341 15.58 9.37 -1.91
C ALA A 341 17.11 9.24 -1.78
N GLU A 342 17.78 10.31 -1.36
CA GLU A 342 19.21 10.30 -1.04
C GLU A 342 19.45 9.80 0.40
N ASP A 343 20.56 9.09 0.61
CA ASP A 343 20.93 8.55 1.92
C ASP A 343 21.20 9.68 2.94
N GLY A 344 20.48 9.67 4.07
CA GLY A 344 20.66 10.63 5.17
C GLY A 344 19.60 11.73 5.30
N CYS A 345 18.64 11.82 4.37
CA CYS A 345 17.48 12.73 4.49
C CYS A 345 16.19 11.96 4.86
N ASP A 346 15.19 12.64 5.44
CA ASP A 346 13.83 12.10 5.63
C ASP A 346 13.12 12.04 4.26
N GLY A 347 13.58 11.12 3.41
CA GLY A 347 13.15 10.95 2.02
C GLY A 347 11.79 10.27 1.85
N LYS A 348 10.89 10.43 2.83
CA LYS A 348 9.60 9.73 2.86
C LYS A 348 8.72 10.16 1.68
N ARG A 349 8.75 11.44 1.33
CA ARG A 349 7.93 12.01 0.24
C ARG A 349 8.42 11.54 -1.12
N GLU A 350 9.73 11.57 -1.34
CA GLU A 350 10.41 11.08 -2.53
C GLU A 350 10.08 9.61 -2.76
N LEU A 351 10.19 8.79 -1.71
CA LEU A 351 9.83 7.37 -1.76
C LEU A 351 8.35 7.13 -2.08
N GLU A 352 7.44 7.98 -1.59
CA GLU A 352 6.00 7.89 -1.92
C GLU A 352 5.75 8.21 -3.40
N ILE A 353 6.42 9.23 -3.96
CA ILE A 353 6.32 9.60 -5.39
C ILE A 353 6.94 8.51 -6.27
N GLU A 354 8.12 8.00 -5.94
CA GLU A 354 8.78 6.91 -6.66
C GLU A 354 7.89 5.66 -6.69
N LYS A 355 7.33 5.25 -5.54
CA LYS A 355 6.41 4.11 -5.45
C LYS A 355 5.13 4.33 -6.26
N ALA A 356 4.59 5.55 -6.26
CA ALA A 356 3.44 5.89 -7.10
C ALA A 356 3.79 5.76 -8.59
N GLY A 357 4.98 6.22 -8.99
CA GLY A 357 5.52 6.06 -10.34
C GLY A 357 5.66 4.59 -10.75
N MET A 358 6.27 3.75 -9.90
CA MET A 358 6.41 2.31 -10.14
C MET A 358 5.05 1.62 -10.29
N LYS A 359 4.12 1.88 -9.36
CA LYS A 359 2.76 1.32 -9.41
C LYS A 359 2.05 1.75 -10.69
N GLY A 360 2.13 3.03 -11.03
CA GLY A 360 1.47 3.58 -12.20
C GLY A 360 2.05 3.07 -13.51
N LEU A 361 3.37 2.94 -13.61
CA LEU A 361 4.05 2.30 -14.75
C LEU A 361 3.60 0.86 -14.91
N LYS A 362 3.61 0.06 -13.83
CA LYS A 362 3.18 -1.34 -13.86
C LYS A 362 1.75 -1.50 -14.40
N LYS A 363 0.82 -0.68 -13.88
CA LYS A 363 -0.59 -0.70 -14.28
C LYS A 363 -0.80 -0.23 -15.72
N LEU A 364 -0.09 0.82 -16.13
CA LEU A 364 -0.11 1.30 -17.51
C LEU A 364 0.40 0.22 -18.48
N CYS A 365 1.53 -0.42 -18.16
CA CYS A 365 2.09 -1.47 -19.01
C CYS A 365 1.13 -2.66 -19.15
N ALA A 366 0.49 -3.09 -18.05
CA ALA A 366 -0.51 -4.16 -18.08
C ALA A 366 -1.70 -3.83 -19.00
N ALA A 367 -2.19 -2.58 -19.00
CA ALA A 367 -3.32 -2.16 -19.84
C ALA A 367 -2.97 -1.94 -21.32
N LEU A 368 -1.73 -1.55 -21.62
CA LEU A 368 -1.27 -1.34 -23.00
C LEU A 368 -0.89 -2.66 -23.71
N GLY A 369 -0.43 -3.65 -22.94
CA GLY A 369 0.01 -4.95 -23.44
C GLY A 369 1.45 -4.95 -23.99
N ALA A 370 2.05 -6.14 -24.01
CA ALA A 370 3.47 -6.35 -24.31
C ALA A 370 3.89 -5.81 -25.69
N SER A 371 3.02 -5.95 -26.70
CA SER A 371 3.32 -5.59 -28.10
C SER A 371 3.63 -4.10 -28.29
N LYS A 372 3.04 -3.23 -27.48
CA LYS A 372 3.30 -1.78 -27.49
C LYS A 372 4.35 -1.39 -26.46
N VAL A 373 4.30 -1.99 -25.28
CA VAL A 373 5.14 -1.61 -24.14
C VAL A 373 6.59 -1.97 -24.38
N VAL A 374 6.89 -3.19 -24.81
CA VAL A 374 8.28 -3.67 -24.89
C VAL A 374 9.11 -2.83 -25.88
N PRO A 375 8.66 -2.58 -27.13
CA PRO A 375 9.42 -1.73 -28.06
C PRO A 375 9.61 -0.30 -27.56
N LEU A 376 8.57 0.29 -26.96
CA LEU A 376 8.63 1.64 -26.39
C LEU A 376 9.62 1.70 -25.22
N ALA A 377 9.56 0.72 -24.33
CA ALA A 377 10.47 0.62 -23.19
C ALA A 377 11.92 0.45 -23.64
N CYS A 378 12.17 -0.28 -24.72
CA CYS A 378 13.51 -0.39 -25.31
C CYS A 378 14.02 0.98 -25.77
N GLU A 379 13.22 1.74 -26.51
CA GLU A 379 13.57 3.09 -26.98
C GLU A 379 13.87 4.02 -25.79
N VAL A 380 12.95 4.05 -24.80
CA VAL A 380 13.10 4.89 -23.62
C VAL A 380 14.30 4.49 -22.78
N PHE A 381 14.52 3.18 -22.57
CA PHE A 381 15.66 2.68 -21.80
C PHE A 381 16.99 3.19 -22.37
N LEU A 382 17.20 3.04 -23.68
CA LEU A 382 18.42 3.47 -24.32
C LEU A 382 18.62 4.98 -24.20
N LEU A 383 17.55 5.77 -24.39
CA LEU A 383 17.59 7.22 -24.25
C LEU A 383 17.92 7.70 -22.83
N GLN A 384 17.37 7.04 -21.80
CA GLN A 384 17.54 7.46 -20.39
C GLN A 384 18.97 7.21 -19.88
N LEU A 385 19.59 6.11 -20.32
CA LEU A 385 20.90 5.67 -19.84
C LEU A 385 22.07 6.48 -20.41
N ASP A 386 21.86 7.17 -21.53
CA ASP A 386 22.84 8.12 -22.11
C ASP A 386 22.74 9.54 -21.51
N ASN A 387 21.85 9.75 -20.53
CA ASN A 387 21.65 11.07 -19.93
C ASN A 387 22.73 11.43 -18.90
N GLU A 388 23.15 12.69 -18.86
CA GLU A 388 24.13 13.21 -17.89
C GLU A 388 23.60 13.18 -16.44
N GLU A 389 22.28 13.33 -16.25
CA GLU A 389 21.64 13.35 -14.94
C GLU A 389 21.47 11.93 -14.37
N TRP A 390 22.09 11.67 -13.22
CA TRP A 390 22.04 10.35 -12.58
C TRP A 390 20.62 9.89 -12.21
N ARG A 391 19.72 10.83 -11.87
CA ARG A 391 18.31 10.52 -11.54
C ARG A 391 17.56 9.94 -12.73
N VAL A 392 17.86 10.42 -13.93
CA VAL A 392 17.29 9.94 -15.20
C VAL A 392 17.80 8.54 -15.50
N ARG A 393 19.11 8.30 -15.31
CA ARG A 393 19.70 6.95 -15.43
C ARG A 393 19.10 5.95 -14.44
N CYS A 394 18.95 6.34 -13.17
CA CYS A 394 18.25 5.53 -12.16
C CYS A 394 16.82 5.19 -12.56
N ALA A 395 16.05 6.18 -13.01
CA ALA A 395 14.67 5.98 -13.47
C ALA A 395 14.60 4.97 -14.63
N GLY A 396 15.55 5.01 -15.57
CA GLY A 396 15.67 4.03 -16.65
C GLY A 396 15.89 2.59 -16.16
N ILE A 397 16.76 2.39 -15.17
CA ILE A 397 17.00 1.07 -14.55
C ILE A 397 15.78 0.58 -13.76
N THR A 398 15.14 1.46 -12.99
CA THR A 398 13.93 1.11 -12.22
C THR A 398 12.77 0.77 -13.16
N MET A 399 12.61 1.50 -14.26
CA MET A 399 11.64 1.18 -15.31
C MET A 399 11.89 -0.20 -15.92
N LEU A 400 13.14 -0.52 -16.28
CA LEU A 400 13.51 -1.84 -16.78
C LEU A 400 13.15 -2.94 -15.78
N SER A 401 13.38 -2.69 -14.49
CA SER A 401 13.00 -3.61 -13.41
C SER A 401 11.49 -3.90 -13.40
N VAL A 402 10.66 -2.85 -13.47
CA VAL A 402 9.19 -2.99 -13.46
C VAL A 402 8.70 -3.78 -14.68
N ILE A 403 9.27 -3.54 -15.86
CA ILE A 403 8.82 -4.17 -17.11
C ILE A 403 9.30 -5.61 -17.19
N ALA A 404 10.50 -5.90 -16.68
CA ALA A 404 11.03 -7.26 -16.62
C ALA A 404 10.15 -8.18 -15.76
N GLU A 405 9.49 -7.68 -14.72
CA GLU A 405 8.58 -8.51 -13.90
C GLU A 405 7.40 -9.09 -14.70
N ASP A 406 6.79 -8.30 -15.58
CA ASP A 406 5.53 -8.67 -16.24
C ASP A 406 5.72 -9.09 -17.72
N PHE A 407 6.80 -8.69 -18.39
CA PHE A 407 7.03 -8.90 -19.83
C PHE A 407 8.37 -9.58 -20.15
N SER A 408 8.85 -10.41 -19.22
CA SER A 408 10.13 -11.09 -19.37
C SER A 408 10.25 -11.87 -20.67
N ASP A 409 9.23 -12.66 -21.02
CA ASP A 409 9.30 -13.60 -22.13
C ASP A 409 9.43 -12.84 -23.46
N GLU A 410 8.65 -11.78 -23.65
CA GLU A 410 8.73 -10.92 -24.83
C GLU A 410 10.06 -10.16 -24.92
N MET A 411 10.60 -9.70 -23.78
CA MET A 411 11.92 -9.07 -23.74
C MET A 411 13.04 -10.03 -24.11
N VAL A 412 12.96 -11.30 -23.68
CA VAL A 412 13.95 -12.34 -24.03
C VAL A 412 13.89 -12.69 -25.53
N MET A 413 12.72 -12.59 -26.16
CA MET A 413 12.59 -12.86 -27.61
C MET A 413 13.25 -11.78 -28.49
N MET A 414 13.55 -10.59 -27.94
CA MET A 414 14.23 -9.50 -28.65
C MET A 414 15.76 -9.60 -28.55
N VAL A 415 16.36 -10.49 -29.33
CA VAL A 415 17.81 -10.80 -29.23
C VAL A 415 18.72 -9.58 -29.39
N SER A 416 18.43 -8.67 -30.32
CA SER A 416 19.21 -7.44 -30.51
C SER A 416 19.14 -6.49 -29.31
N PHE A 417 18.04 -6.53 -28.56
CA PHE A 417 17.83 -5.69 -27.39
C PHE A 417 18.62 -6.21 -26.18
N ILE A 418 18.65 -7.53 -25.97
CA ILE A 418 19.38 -8.13 -24.83
C ILE A 418 20.85 -7.70 -24.82
N GLY A 419 21.53 -7.74 -25.97
CA GLY A 419 22.94 -7.36 -26.06
C GLY A 419 23.19 -5.91 -25.62
N GLU A 420 22.34 -4.99 -26.05
CA GLU A 420 22.42 -3.58 -25.66
C GLU A 420 22.05 -3.35 -24.18
N VAL A 421 21.01 -4.03 -23.68
CA VAL A 421 20.66 -3.97 -22.26
C VAL A 421 21.82 -4.45 -21.40
N VAL A 422 22.44 -5.58 -21.74
CA VAL A 422 23.59 -6.10 -21.00
C VAL A 422 24.74 -5.11 -21.00
N ARG A 423 25.07 -4.52 -22.16
CA ARG A 423 26.12 -3.50 -22.26
C ARG A 423 25.82 -2.31 -21.34
N LYS A 424 24.61 -1.75 -21.41
CA LYS A 424 24.18 -0.61 -20.59
C LYS A 424 24.10 -0.92 -19.09
N VAL A 425 23.64 -2.11 -18.73
CA VAL A 425 23.59 -2.56 -17.33
C VAL A 425 25.00 -2.72 -16.76
N LEU A 426 25.94 -3.29 -17.52
CA LEU A 426 27.34 -3.38 -17.07
C LEU A 426 27.98 -1.98 -16.90
N GLU A 427 27.74 -1.05 -17.84
CA GLU A 427 28.15 0.35 -17.71
C GLU A 427 27.55 1.01 -16.44
N SER A 428 26.28 0.72 -16.14
CA SER A 428 25.57 1.31 -14.99
C SER A 428 26.03 0.74 -13.63
N MET A 429 26.57 -0.48 -13.59
CA MET A 429 27.17 -1.05 -12.38
C MET A 429 28.46 -0.33 -11.98
N GLU A 430 29.14 0.29 -12.94
CA GLU A 430 30.38 1.06 -12.73
C GLU A 430 30.13 2.57 -12.87
N ASP A 431 28.86 3.00 -12.78
CA ASP A 431 28.47 4.41 -12.90
C ASP A 431 29.17 5.27 -11.85
N SER A 432 29.50 6.51 -12.19
CA SER A 432 30.02 7.52 -11.27
C SER A 432 29.19 7.71 -9.98
N HIS A 433 27.87 7.57 -10.05
CA HIS A 433 26.95 7.88 -8.97
C HIS A 433 26.47 6.62 -8.22
N ALA A 434 26.62 6.60 -6.90
CA ALA A 434 26.31 5.45 -6.04
C ALA A 434 24.86 4.95 -6.18
N GLN A 435 23.88 5.85 -6.30
CA GLN A 435 22.48 5.47 -6.46
C GLN A 435 22.18 4.75 -7.78
N VAL A 436 22.92 5.04 -8.86
CA VAL A 436 22.76 4.33 -10.15
C VAL A 436 23.30 2.92 -10.03
N ARG A 437 24.47 2.76 -9.40
CA ARG A 437 25.03 1.44 -9.08
C ARG A 437 24.08 0.63 -8.20
N MET A 438 23.51 1.27 -7.17
CA MET A 438 22.51 0.68 -6.28
C MET A 438 21.28 0.17 -7.01
N ALA A 439 20.66 1.02 -7.84
CA ALA A 439 19.49 0.67 -8.64
C ALA A 439 19.80 -0.50 -9.59
N THR A 440 21.00 -0.50 -10.17
CA THR A 440 21.46 -1.55 -11.09
C THR A 440 21.66 -2.89 -10.38
N PHE A 441 22.28 -2.90 -9.19
CA PHE A 441 22.37 -4.13 -8.40
C PHE A 441 21.01 -4.63 -7.93
N LYS A 442 20.09 -3.73 -7.56
CA LYS A 442 18.70 -4.08 -7.26
C LYS A 442 17.98 -4.68 -8.45
N PHE A 443 18.16 -4.15 -9.66
CA PHE A 443 17.62 -4.75 -10.88
C PHE A 443 18.12 -6.19 -11.08
N MET A 444 19.40 -6.45 -10.84
CA MET A 444 19.96 -7.81 -10.94
C MET A 444 19.45 -8.78 -9.87
N LEU A 445 18.77 -8.28 -8.84
CA LEU A 445 18.07 -9.08 -7.83
C LEU A 445 16.63 -9.41 -8.20
N THR A 446 16.07 -8.74 -9.22
CA THR A 446 14.69 -8.95 -9.63
C THR A 446 14.50 -10.38 -10.11
N SER A 447 13.59 -11.10 -9.46
CA SER A 447 13.25 -12.49 -9.78
C SER A 447 12.38 -12.61 -11.01
N SER A 448 12.93 -12.23 -12.16
CA SER A 448 12.28 -12.28 -13.48
C SER A 448 12.98 -13.26 -14.42
N ASN A 449 12.25 -13.84 -15.36
CA ASN A 449 12.84 -14.72 -16.38
C ASN A 449 13.85 -13.96 -17.25
N PHE A 450 13.63 -12.66 -17.48
CA PHE A 450 14.54 -11.81 -18.22
C PHE A 450 15.90 -11.67 -17.52
N VAL A 451 15.92 -11.30 -16.23
CA VAL A 451 17.17 -11.16 -15.46
C VAL A 451 17.90 -12.49 -15.38
N GLN A 452 17.19 -13.59 -15.13
CA GLN A 452 17.80 -14.93 -15.12
C GLN A 452 18.36 -15.32 -16.49
N GLY A 453 17.63 -15.05 -17.58
CA GLY A 453 18.09 -15.29 -18.94
C GLY A 453 19.35 -14.49 -19.28
N VAL A 454 19.37 -13.19 -18.92
CA VAL A 454 20.55 -12.32 -19.07
C VAL A 454 21.74 -12.85 -18.27
N GLN A 455 21.53 -13.22 -17.00
CA GLN A 455 22.57 -13.79 -16.14
C GLN A 455 23.14 -15.09 -16.71
N LEU A 456 22.28 -15.98 -17.22
CA LEU A 456 22.71 -17.26 -17.82
C LEU A 456 23.47 -17.06 -19.12
N LEU A 457 22.97 -16.22 -20.03
CA LEU A 457 23.58 -15.99 -21.34
C LEU A 457 24.89 -15.19 -21.27
N TYR A 458 25.03 -14.28 -20.31
CA TYR A 458 26.17 -13.35 -20.20
C TYR A 458 26.96 -13.50 -18.89
N HIS A 459 26.86 -14.65 -18.22
CA HIS A 459 27.48 -14.94 -16.92
C HIS A 459 28.95 -14.51 -16.80
N HIS A 460 29.76 -14.74 -17.83
CA HIS A 460 31.19 -14.39 -17.85
C HIS A 460 31.47 -12.90 -17.66
N ARG A 461 30.56 -12.00 -18.08
CA ARG A 461 30.73 -10.55 -17.94
C ARG A 461 30.37 -10.05 -16.54
N PHE A 462 29.34 -10.65 -15.92
CA PHE A 462 28.82 -10.20 -14.64
C PHE A 462 29.74 -10.56 -13.46
N VAL A 463 30.39 -11.72 -13.49
CA VAL A 463 31.27 -12.16 -12.39
C VAL A 463 32.36 -11.13 -12.10
N HIS A 464 33.04 -10.64 -13.14
CA HIS A 464 34.11 -9.64 -13.00
C HIS A 464 33.62 -8.35 -12.35
N VAL A 465 32.47 -7.83 -12.81
CA VAL A 465 31.92 -6.56 -12.33
C VAL A 465 31.44 -6.68 -10.87
N PHE A 466 30.83 -7.79 -10.49
CA PHE A 466 30.47 -8.04 -9.09
C PHE A 466 31.71 -8.09 -8.19
N CYS A 467 32.78 -8.77 -8.61
CA CYS A 467 34.02 -8.81 -7.85
C CYS A 467 34.65 -7.41 -7.71
N ASN A 468 34.68 -6.62 -8.78
CA ASN A 468 35.17 -5.25 -8.77
C ASN A 468 34.41 -4.37 -7.77
N ALA A 469 33.07 -4.46 -7.77
CA ALA A 469 32.21 -3.73 -6.84
C ALA A 469 32.44 -4.13 -5.37
N LEU A 470 32.73 -5.41 -5.08
CA LEU A 470 33.03 -5.84 -3.71
C LEU A 470 34.38 -5.33 -3.19
N ASP A 471 35.37 -5.10 -4.07
CA ASP A 471 36.70 -4.62 -3.70
C ASP A 471 36.75 -3.10 -3.53
N ASN A 472 36.20 -2.37 -4.50
CA ASN A 472 36.50 -0.94 -4.71
C ASN A 472 35.40 0.00 -4.22
N GLU A 473 34.23 -0.52 -3.86
CA GLU A 473 33.11 0.30 -3.42
C GLU A 473 33.30 0.82 -1.99
N GLN A 474 33.21 2.15 -1.83
CA GLN A 474 33.32 2.82 -0.53
C GLN A 474 31.95 2.91 0.17
N ASP A 475 30.86 2.93 -0.60
CA ASP A 475 29.51 2.97 -0.06
C ASP A 475 29.07 1.57 0.42
N LEU A 476 28.88 1.44 1.74
CA LEU A 476 28.48 0.17 2.35
C LEU A 476 27.15 -0.35 1.80
N ASN A 477 26.19 0.53 1.50
CA ASN A 477 24.88 0.14 0.99
C ASN A 477 25.02 -0.46 -0.43
N VAL A 478 25.87 0.16 -1.28
CA VAL A 478 26.10 -0.32 -2.64
C VAL A 478 26.82 -1.66 -2.60
N LYS A 479 27.83 -1.79 -1.73
CA LYS A 479 28.56 -3.04 -1.50
C LYS A 479 27.64 -4.17 -1.03
N GLU A 480 26.69 -3.88 -0.15
CA GLU A 480 25.67 -4.85 0.28
C GLU A 480 24.78 -5.30 -0.86
N GLN A 481 24.32 -4.37 -1.73
CA GLN A 481 23.52 -4.74 -2.90
C GLN A 481 24.33 -5.54 -3.92
N ALA A 482 25.59 -5.20 -4.17
CA ALA A 482 26.47 -5.96 -5.06
C ALA A 482 26.64 -7.41 -4.57
N GLY A 483 26.87 -7.59 -3.25
CA GLY A 483 26.97 -8.91 -2.64
C GLY A 483 25.68 -9.73 -2.76
N LEU A 484 24.52 -9.11 -2.54
CA LEU A 484 23.22 -9.75 -2.75
C LEU A 484 23.01 -10.13 -4.23
N ALA A 485 23.30 -9.22 -5.16
CA ALA A 485 23.14 -9.45 -6.60
C ALA A 485 24.01 -10.61 -7.08
N MET A 486 25.27 -10.66 -6.61
CA MET A 486 26.17 -11.78 -6.90
C MET A 486 25.68 -13.09 -6.29
N GLN A 487 25.12 -13.06 -5.07
CA GLN A 487 24.51 -14.24 -4.47
C GLN A 487 23.34 -14.77 -5.31
N PHE A 488 22.44 -13.88 -5.73
CA PHE A 488 21.28 -14.25 -6.52
C PHE A 488 21.70 -14.81 -7.88
N PHE A 489 22.66 -14.17 -8.53
CA PHE A 489 23.32 -14.68 -9.74
C PHE A 489 23.84 -16.12 -9.53
N LEU A 490 24.64 -16.36 -8.48
CA LEU A 490 25.20 -17.69 -8.19
C LEU A 490 24.12 -18.75 -7.87
N LYS A 491 22.99 -18.34 -7.30
CA LYS A 491 21.82 -19.22 -7.05
C LYS A 491 21.07 -19.56 -8.35
N ASN A 492 21.13 -18.73 -9.38
CA ASN A 492 20.42 -18.96 -10.64
C ASN A 492 21.29 -19.58 -11.74
N THR A 493 22.62 -19.45 -11.65
CA THR A 493 23.54 -20.06 -12.61
C THR A 493 23.67 -21.58 -12.43
N LEU A 494 23.79 -22.32 -13.54
CA LEU A 494 24.05 -23.76 -13.52
C LEU A 494 25.39 -24.08 -12.84
N PRO A 495 25.49 -25.17 -12.04
CA PRO A 495 26.75 -25.60 -11.42
C PRO A 495 27.90 -25.73 -12.43
N GLU A 496 27.62 -26.25 -13.62
CA GLU A 496 28.59 -26.43 -14.70
C GLU A 496 29.13 -25.08 -15.23
N SER A 497 28.30 -24.04 -15.24
CA SER A 497 28.74 -22.68 -15.61
C SER A 497 29.61 -22.02 -14.53
N ILE A 498 29.49 -22.47 -13.26
CA ILE A 498 30.31 -22.02 -12.14
C ILE A 498 31.66 -22.78 -12.12
N THR A 499 31.66 -24.06 -12.47
CA THR A 499 32.86 -24.94 -12.44
C THR A 499 33.82 -24.71 -13.60
N LEU A 500 33.36 -24.14 -14.73
CA LEU A 500 34.15 -24.11 -15.96
C LEU A 500 35.32 -23.10 -16.02
N ASN A 501 35.56 -22.17 -15.06
CA ASN A 501 36.36 -20.98 -15.46
C ASN A 501 37.08 -20.11 -14.39
N GLU A 502 37.82 -20.65 -13.40
CA GLU A 502 38.64 -19.83 -12.44
C GLU A 502 37.83 -18.89 -11.49
N ASN A 503 36.55 -18.70 -11.77
CA ASN A 503 35.66 -17.77 -11.11
C ASN A 503 35.32 -18.20 -9.70
N ALA A 504 35.18 -19.49 -9.43
CA ALA A 504 34.79 -19.96 -8.10
C ALA A 504 35.90 -19.70 -7.05
N ASP A 505 37.16 -19.91 -7.40
CA ASP A 505 38.31 -19.51 -6.56
C ASP A 505 38.33 -18.00 -6.33
N THR A 506 38.02 -17.21 -7.38
CA THR A 506 37.90 -15.75 -7.30
C THR A 506 36.77 -15.34 -6.34
N VAL A 507 35.58 -15.91 -6.46
CA VAL A 507 34.43 -15.66 -5.58
C VAL A 507 34.80 -15.97 -4.13
N MET A 508 35.43 -17.13 -3.86
CA MET A 508 35.89 -17.49 -2.52
C MET A 508 36.88 -16.44 -1.99
N GLY A 509 37.86 -16.02 -2.80
CA GLY A 509 38.83 -14.99 -2.45
C GLY A 509 38.21 -13.62 -2.12
N LYS A 510 37.06 -13.28 -2.72
CA LYS A 510 36.35 -12.02 -2.46
C LYS A 510 35.45 -12.08 -1.22
N PHE A 511 34.74 -13.19 -0.99
CA PHE A 511 33.80 -13.28 0.13
C PHE A 511 34.42 -13.73 1.45
N LEU A 512 35.53 -14.47 1.44
CA LEU A 512 36.21 -14.89 2.67
C LEU A 512 36.64 -13.70 3.56
N PRO A 513 37.26 -12.63 3.01
CA PRO A 513 37.59 -11.43 3.80
C PRO A 513 36.36 -10.72 4.38
N LEU A 514 35.22 -10.75 3.68
CA LEU A 514 33.98 -10.08 4.10
C LEU A 514 33.34 -10.72 5.36
N LEU A 515 33.74 -11.94 5.72
CA LEU A 515 33.32 -12.56 6.99
C LEU A 515 33.85 -11.80 8.22
N GLN A 516 34.94 -11.06 8.05
CA GLN A 516 35.57 -10.24 9.09
C GLN A 516 35.16 -8.76 9.00
N ASP A 517 34.20 -8.42 8.14
CA ASP A 517 33.68 -7.05 7.99
C ASP A 517 32.97 -6.58 9.28
N LYS A 518 32.77 -5.28 9.44
CA LYS A 518 32.01 -4.73 10.57
C LYS A 518 30.49 -4.83 10.36
N SER A 519 30.01 -4.85 9.10
CA SER A 519 28.59 -4.98 8.80
C SER A 519 28.11 -6.42 9.02
N SER A 520 27.17 -6.60 9.96
CA SER A 520 26.51 -7.89 10.20
C SER A 520 25.76 -8.39 8.96
N LYS A 521 25.25 -7.47 8.15
CA LYS A 521 24.54 -7.79 6.91
C LYS A 521 25.49 -8.28 5.83
N LEU A 522 26.63 -7.64 5.62
CA LEU A 522 27.67 -8.15 4.71
C LEU A 522 28.19 -9.52 5.14
N LYS A 523 28.41 -9.76 6.44
CA LYS A 523 28.79 -11.08 6.95
C LYS A 523 27.75 -12.15 6.60
N SER A 524 26.47 -11.84 6.82
CA SER A 524 25.37 -12.77 6.51
C SER A 524 25.30 -13.08 5.01
N ILE A 525 25.45 -12.06 4.14
CA ILE A 525 25.51 -12.22 2.69
C ILE A 525 26.71 -13.10 2.31
N ALA A 526 27.89 -12.84 2.86
CA ALA A 526 29.09 -13.60 2.59
C ALA A 526 28.95 -15.08 2.98
N LEU A 527 28.50 -15.37 4.21
CA LEU A 527 28.23 -16.73 4.67
C LEU A 527 27.26 -17.46 3.75
N SER A 528 26.12 -16.84 3.46
CA SER A 528 25.08 -17.45 2.64
C SER A 528 25.55 -17.69 1.19
N THR A 529 26.40 -16.80 0.65
CA THR A 529 26.99 -16.94 -0.69
C THR A 529 28.04 -18.04 -0.76
N LEU A 530 28.99 -18.07 0.20
CA LEU A 530 29.99 -19.12 0.30
C LEU A 530 29.33 -20.50 0.46
N ASN A 531 28.28 -20.59 1.26
CA ASN A 531 27.48 -21.81 1.41
C ASN A 531 26.89 -22.29 0.07
N VAL A 532 26.39 -21.38 -0.78
CA VAL A 532 25.87 -21.73 -2.12
C VAL A 532 26.98 -22.25 -3.02
N VAL A 533 28.16 -21.60 -3.03
CA VAL A 533 29.30 -22.01 -3.85
C VAL A 533 29.79 -23.41 -3.44
N LEU A 534 29.96 -23.65 -2.15
CA LEU A 534 30.38 -24.96 -1.62
C LEU A 534 29.41 -26.08 -1.97
N GLN A 535 28.11 -25.81 -1.89
CA GLN A 535 27.08 -26.80 -2.23
C GLN A 535 27.05 -27.13 -3.73
N ARG A 536 27.47 -26.21 -4.61
CA ARG A 536 27.41 -26.37 -6.07
C ARG A 536 28.73 -26.80 -6.70
N CYS A 537 29.86 -26.64 -6.00
CA CYS A 537 31.19 -26.94 -6.52
C CYS A 537 31.98 -27.81 -5.54
N GLU A 538 32.02 -29.12 -5.82
CA GLU A 538 32.72 -30.08 -4.97
C GLU A 538 34.22 -29.77 -4.89
N GLU A 539 34.89 -29.43 -5.99
CA GLU A 539 36.33 -29.16 -6.03
C GLU A 539 36.74 -27.98 -5.11
N VAL A 540 35.97 -26.89 -5.16
CA VAL A 540 36.16 -25.71 -4.29
C VAL A 540 35.86 -26.07 -2.84
N ALA A 541 34.84 -26.90 -2.60
CA ALA A 541 34.57 -27.39 -1.26
C ALA A 541 35.74 -28.18 -0.68
N HIS A 542 36.40 -29.03 -1.48
CA HIS A 542 37.57 -29.76 -1.02
C HIS A 542 38.74 -28.84 -0.65
N LYS A 543 38.92 -27.73 -1.39
CA LYS A 543 40.00 -26.78 -1.18
C LYS A 543 39.78 -25.85 0.01
N TYR A 544 38.56 -25.34 0.21
CA TYR A 544 38.29 -24.27 1.19
C TYR A 544 37.59 -24.72 2.47
N CYS A 545 37.00 -25.92 2.55
CA CYS A 545 36.29 -26.37 3.76
C CYS A 545 37.15 -26.29 5.03
N ALA A 546 38.45 -26.62 4.94
CA ALA A 546 39.37 -26.54 6.08
C ALA A 546 39.58 -25.10 6.59
N ILE A 547 39.57 -24.12 5.68
CA ILE A 547 39.73 -22.69 6.00
C ILE A 547 38.40 -22.11 6.51
N TYR A 548 37.28 -22.50 5.88
CA TYR A 548 35.95 -21.94 6.16
C TYR A 548 35.35 -22.46 7.48
N LEU A 549 35.58 -23.72 7.85
CA LEU A 549 34.98 -24.32 9.05
C LEU A 549 35.31 -23.59 10.37
N PRO A 550 36.58 -23.18 10.64
CA PRO A 550 36.89 -22.36 11.81
C PRO A 550 36.08 -21.05 11.87
N MET A 551 35.92 -20.36 10.74
CA MET A 551 35.16 -19.10 10.65
C MET A 551 33.67 -19.32 10.88
N LEU A 552 33.11 -20.42 10.38
CA LEU A 552 31.72 -20.82 10.66
C LEU A 552 31.49 -21.06 12.16
N LEU A 553 32.41 -21.73 12.85
CA LEU A 553 32.32 -22.01 14.28
C LEU A 553 32.42 -20.76 15.17
N GLU A 554 33.07 -19.72 14.68
CA GLU A 554 33.10 -18.39 15.30
C GLU A 554 31.78 -17.65 15.05
N ALA A 555 31.30 -17.64 13.81
CA ALA A 555 30.02 -17.04 13.42
C ALA A 555 28.80 -17.66 14.12
N CYS A 556 28.87 -18.93 14.53
CA CYS A 556 27.84 -19.57 15.34
C CYS A 556 27.66 -18.92 16.73
N THR A 557 28.64 -18.17 17.23
CA THR A 557 28.57 -17.43 18.49
C THR A 557 28.31 -15.93 18.31
N ASP A 558 27.95 -15.49 17.10
CA ASP A 558 27.63 -14.09 16.81
C ASP A 558 26.30 -13.66 17.46
N GLU A 559 26.17 -12.36 17.79
CA GLU A 559 24.95 -11.79 18.38
C GLU A 559 23.75 -11.87 17.42
N SER A 560 24.00 -11.77 16.11
CA SER A 560 22.96 -11.83 15.08
C SER A 560 22.43 -13.23 14.85
N SER A 561 21.11 -13.40 14.99
CA SER A 561 20.43 -14.68 14.74
C SER A 561 20.56 -15.16 13.29
N THR A 562 20.61 -14.25 12.31
CA THR A 562 20.74 -14.59 10.89
C THR A 562 22.13 -15.13 10.56
N ILE A 563 23.17 -14.59 11.19
CA ILE A 563 24.55 -15.07 11.05
C ILE A 563 24.68 -16.47 11.65
N ARG A 564 24.11 -16.69 12.84
CA ARG A 564 24.09 -18.03 13.48
C ARG A 564 23.40 -19.07 12.60
N GLU A 565 22.29 -18.70 11.95
CA GLU A 565 21.54 -19.58 11.04
C GLU A 565 22.38 -19.98 9.82
N GLU A 566 22.97 -19.02 9.12
CA GLU A 566 23.81 -19.29 7.94
C GLU A 566 25.12 -20.01 8.31
N ALA A 567 25.70 -19.72 9.48
CA ALA A 567 26.88 -20.43 9.97
C ALA A 567 26.57 -21.92 10.23
N THR A 568 25.43 -22.20 10.87
CA THR A 568 24.96 -23.58 11.09
C THR A 568 24.70 -24.29 9.77
N ARG A 569 24.07 -23.60 8.81
CA ARG A 569 23.84 -24.13 7.45
C ARG A 569 25.16 -24.47 6.75
N GLY A 570 26.16 -23.60 6.87
CA GLY A 570 27.49 -23.83 6.30
C GLY A 570 28.19 -25.05 6.90
N ILE A 571 28.11 -25.23 8.22
CA ILE A 571 28.67 -26.42 8.89
C ILE A 571 28.02 -27.69 8.36
N LYS A 572 26.69 -27.68 8.21
CA LYS A 572 25.96 -28.82 7.61
C LYS A 572 26.52 -29.17 6.23
N ILE A 573 26.69 -28.18 5.36
CA ILE A 573 27.20 -28.39 3.99
C ILE A 573 28.62 -28.95 4.03
N CYS A 574 29.51 -28.39 4.86
CA CYS A 574 30.88 -28.91 5.02
C CYS A 574 30.89 -30.38 5.46
N VAL A 575 29.99 -30.77 6.38
CA VAL A 575 29.84 -32.16 6.83
C VAL A 575 29.32 -33.07 5.71
N GLU A 576 28.29 -32.64 4.99
CA GLU A 576 27.70 -33.42 3.88
C GLU A 576 28.70 -33.67 2.74
N LEU A 577 29.60 -32.72 2.48
CA LEU A 577 30.64 -32.82 1.46
C LEU A 577 31.86 -33.65 1.91
N GLY A 578 31.92 -34.08 3.17
CA GLY A 578 32.66 -35.27 3.60
C GLY A 578 34.17 -35.30 3.33
N THR A 579 34.89 -34.17 3.31
CA THR A 579 36.33 -34.22 3.05
C THR A 579 37.09 -34.91 4.20
N PRO A 580 38.05 -35.81 3.89
CA PRO A 580 38.80 -36.55 4.92
C PRO A 580 39.59 -35.65 5.88
N GLN A 581 39.86 -34.40 5.48
CA GLN A 581 40.53 -33.37 6.27
C GLN A 581 39.64 -32.78 7.39
N LEU A 582 38.32 -32.96 7.35
CA LEU A 582 37.37 -32.46 8.35
C LEU A 582 37.27 -33.33 9.61
N LYS A 583 37.73 -34.59 9.56
CA LYS A 583 37.62 -35.57 10.67
C LYS A 583 38.18 -35.07 12.02
N PRO A 584 39.34 -34.38 12.10
CA PRO A 584 39.87 -33.88 13.38
C PRO A 584 39.07 -32.69 13.92
N PHE A 585 38.55 -31.83 13.03
CA PHE A 585 37.83 -30.61 13.41
C PHE A 585 36.41 -30.88 13.91
N ILE A 586 35.71 -31.83 13.27
CA ILE A 586 34.37 -32.26 13.67
C ILE A 586 34.40 -32.79 15.12
N LEU A 587 35.39 -33.60 15.47
CA LEU A 587 35.51 -34.20 16.80
C LEU A 587 35.81 -33.21 17.93
N GLY A 588 36.66 -32.21 17.69
CA GLY A 588 37.07 -31.26 18.73
C GLY A 588 36.06 -30.14 19.02
N LYS A 589 35.11 -29.87 18.10
CA LYS A 589 34.23 -28.68 18.16
C LYS A 589 32.73 -29.00 18.12
N LEU A 590 32.33 -30.27 17.96
CA LEU A 590 30.96 -30.77 18.12
C LEU A 590 30.31 -30.38 19.45
N SER A 591 31.10 -30.29 20.53
CA SER A 591 30.65 -29.83 21.84
C SER A 591 30.13 -28.38 21.83
N LYS A 592 30.67 -27.52 20.96
CA LYS A 592 30.28 -26.11 20.85
C LYS A 592 28.93 -25.94 20.14
N LEU A 593 28.64 -26.74 19.11
CA LEU A 593 27.32 -26.80 18.45
C LEU A 593 26.22 -27.31 19.40
N VAL A 594 26.55 -28.29 20.25
CA VAL A 594 25.63 -28.82 21.27
C VAL A 594 25.38 -27.80 22.39
N LEU A 595 26.42 -27.06 22.80
CA LEU A 595 26.28 -25.97 23.77
C LEU A 595 25.37 -24.86 23.24
N LEU A 596 25.48 -24.49 21.96
CA LEU A 596 24.61 -23.50 21.31
C LEU A 596 23.13 -23.91 21.26
N MET A 597 22.81 -25.21 21.18
CA MET A 597 21.43 -25.68 21.28
C MET A 597 20.86 -25.63 22.71
N ASN A 598 21.74 -25.69 23.72
CA ASN A 598 21.36 -25.76 25.13
C ASN A 598 21.53 -24.42 25.86
N ASP A 599 21.96 -23.36 25.16
CA ASP A 599 22.19 -22.05 25.77
C ASP A 599 20.85 -21.34 26.05
N SER A 600 20.49 -21.25 27.33
CA SER A 600 19.24 -20.65 27.81
C SER A 600 19.21 -19.13 27.69
N ASN A 601 20.36 -18.47 27.46
CA ASN A 601 20.48 -17.02 27.43
C ASN A 601 20.33 -16.41 26.02
N GLN A 602 20.51 -17.19 24.95
CA GLN A 602 20.31 -16.76 23.56
C GLN A 602 19.70 -17.89 22.72
N PRO A 603 18.39 -18.14 22.82
CA PRO A 603 17.76 -19.26 22.12
C PRO A 603 17.90 -19.11 20.60
N LEU A 604 18.31 -20.19 19.93
CA LEU A 604 18.23 -20.30 18.47
C LEU A 604 16.77 -20.19 18.02
N ASN A 605 16.52 -19.44 16.95
CA ASN A 605 15.26 -19.45 16.17
C ASN A 605 14.87 -20.91 15.84
N GLY A 606 13.56 -21.25 15.86
CA GLY A 606 13.06 -22.58 15.50
C GLY A 606 13.67 -23.15 14.20
N LYS A 607 13.84 -22.34 13.15
CA LYS A 607 14.51 -22.75 11.91
C LYS A 607 15.98 -23.12 12.12
N ALA A 608 16.71 -22.33 12.90
CA ALA A 608 18.12 -22.59 13.20
C ALA A 608 18.27 -23.85 14.07
N GLN A 609 17.32 -24.14 14.97
CA GLN A 609 17.28 -25.41 15.70
C GLN A 609 17.07 -26.60 14.77
N ASP A 610 16.12 -26.52 13.84
CA ASP A 610 15.85 -27.60 12.87
C ASP A 610 17.06 -27.87 11.97
N ILE A 611 17.72 -26.80 11.48
CA ILE A 611 18.95 -26.91 10.70
C ILE A 611 20.06 -27.54 11.52
N THR A 612 20.20 -27.18 12.81
CA THR A 612 21.22 -27.75 13.71
C THR A 612 20.96 -29.23 13.97
N VAL A 613 19.71 -29.63 14.26
CA VAL A 613 19.33 -31.03 14.46
C VAL A 613 19.57 -31.85 13.18
N SER A 614 19.24 -31.28 12.01
CA SER A 614 19.54 -31.89 10.71
C SER A 614 21.05 -32.05 10.50
N ALA A 615 21.86 -31.04 10.82
CA ALA A 615 23.32 -31.10 10.73
C ALA A 615 23.88 -32.20 11.63
N LEU A 616 23.44 -32.27 12.89
CA LEU A 616 23.85 -33.32 13.84
C LEU A 616 23.45 -34.73 13.38
N GLY A 617 22.26 -34.87 12.78
CA GLY A 617 21.81 -36.11 12.15
C GLY A 617 22.75 -36.56 11.03
N ARG A 618 23.12 -35.65 10.13
CA ARG A 618 24.05 -35.92 9.02
C ARG A 618 25.48 -36.23 9.50
N ILE A 619 25.98 -35.54 10.52
CA ILE A 619 27.28 -35.88 11.15
C ILE A 619 27.26 -37.32 11.66
N SER A 620 26.16 -37.72 12.29
CA SER A 620 25.98 -39.09 12.82
C SER A 620 25.91 -40.14 11.71
N GLU A 621 25.37 -39.78 10.54
CA GLU A 621 25.28 -40.65 9.36
C GLU A 621 26.65 -40.82 8.66
N PHE A 622 27.32 -39.71 8.31
CA PHE A 622 28.54 -39.72 7.50
C PHE A 622 29.84 -39.95 8.29
N HIS A 623 29.87 -39.62 9.60
CA HIS A 623 31.05 -39.76 10.46
C HIS A 623 30.85 -40.73 11.63
N ARG A 624 29.95 -41.72 11.49
CA ARG A 624 29.57 -42.70 12.53
C ARG A 624 30.74 -43.38 13.27
N LYS A 625 31.88 -43.60 12.59
CA LYS A 625 33.08 -44.24 13.16
C LYS A 625 33.93 -43.32 14.04
N CYS A 626 33.70 -42.01 14.00
CA CYS A 626 34.47 -41.01 14.72
C CYS A 626 33.83 -40.62 16.06
N ILE A 627 32.53 -40.87 16.25
CA ILE A 627 31.77 -40.48 17.45
C ILE A 627 32.15 -41.39 18.64
N ASP A 628 32.95 -40.88 19.57
CA ASP A 628 33.41 -41.62 20.76
C ASP A 628 32.34 -41.67 21.87
N VAL A 629 32.37 -42.71 22.71
CA VAL A 629 31.33 -43.13 23.68
C VAL A 629 30.88 -42.00 24.64
N LYS A 630 31.71 -40.96 24.87
CA LYS A 630 31.35 -39.75 25.63
C LYS A 630 30.29 -38.84 25.00
N THR A 631 29.91 -39.08 23.75
CA THR A 631 28.83 -38.36 23.05
C THR A 631 27.47 -39.10 23.07
N HIS A 632 27.29 -40.13 23.90
CA HIS A 632 25.99 -40.81 24.05
C HIS A 632 24.81 -39.88 24.45
N SER A 633 25.08 -38.74 25.08
CA SER A 633 24.09 -37.69 25.35
C SER A 633 23.59 -36.98 24.08
N LEU A 634 24.39 -36.89 23.01
CA LEU A 634 23.94 -36.40 21.69
C LEU A 634 22.94 -37.35 21.04
N ALA A 635 23.18 -38.66 21.12
CA ALA A 635 22.28 -39.67 20.56
C ALA A 635 20.89 -39.65 21.25
N LEU A 636 20.83 -39.28 22.53
CA LEU A 636 19.59 -39.09 23.29
C LEU A 636 18.85 -37.81 22.92
N ILE A 637 19.56 -36.69 22.68
CA ILE A 637 18.95 -35.43 22.22
C ILE A 637 18.39 -35.57 20.79
N ILE A 638 19.13 -36.24 19.90
CA ILE A 638 18.68 -36.52 18.53
C ILE A 638 17.50 -37.52 18.52
N ARG A 639 17.53 -38.57 19.34
CA ARG A 639 16.41 -39.53 19.47
C ARG A 639 15.16 -38.95 20.15
N GLY A 640 15.33 -38.00 21.08
CA GLY A 640 14.22 -37.40 21.83
C GLY A 640 13.32 -36.46 21.02
N ARG A 641 13.82 -35.86 19.93
CA ARG A 641 13.03 -34.97 19.04
C ARG A 641 12.55 -35.62 17.74
N TRP A 642 13.13 -36.74 17.32
CA TRP A 642 12.63 -37.53 16.16
C TRP A 642 11.38 -38.37 16.49
N PHE A 643 11.03 -38.51 17.77
CA PHE A 643 9.83 -39.20 18.25
C PHE A 643 8.87 -38.24 18.96
N LEU A 644 8.41 -37.20 18.27
CA LEU A 644 7.09 -36.65 18.54
C LEU A 644 6.25 -36.93 17.29
N PRO A 645 5.19 -37.75 17.40
CA PRO A 645 4.32 -38.02 16.26
C PRO A 645 3.64 -36.71 15.84
N GLY A 646 3.69 -36.44 14.53
CA GLY A 646 2.75 -35.52 13.89
C GLY A 646 1.34 -36.09 13.86
#